data_AF-A0A7D9L3A9-F1
#
_entry.id   AF-A0A7D9L3A9-F1
#
_cell.length_a   1.000
_cell.length_b   1.000
_cell.length_c   1.000
_cell.angle_alpha   90.00
_cell.angle_beta   90.00
_cell.angle_gamma   90.00
#
_symmetry.space_group_name_H-M   'P 1'
#
loop_
_entity.id
_entity.type
_entity.pdbx_description
1 polymer ?
#
loop_
_entity_poly.entity_id
_entity_poly.type
_entity_poly.pdbx_seq_one_letter_code
_entity_poly.pdbx_strand_id
1 'polypeptide(L)'
;IFHIASFFLTVNYATHVFVRIKQRTRDALTKLNIEAQRIERELRSELEGVVTKDLHEAILKRQRVLEEEESKLKVEVMRLKEISDVASHQAEAIQAQQESRDKELTSLRKQLYDVQMENDDKTIIGKLHHHIVALQVSEGMAIKKLETAQSKVSKLDAHILRLEQKLDEKDQDLYHAKLEARNKAKYLKQTIQDLRRQFSGSLPLLKQERFAEAMRSLQDSKLKLQQDLDKAQKEREQASLQLVELELKHKNLEELLSTLKDGKGAAKVIEWHKRIEEIRLKDLKLNRNITKLHEQIKFLESLNKNQEHSLVRLEEENVRMAKQHEERQLLWDQREVELERSLAKLEQQQADMAQAALRFEEATGSVPDPNLPIANQLEEAIRRIKDHVKIIIGCRHENKNLKTQVTELKHALEEHATKNTQNAKIINELRLRLPVSERLAVTEHVERLVTRPQDYEAKKALQVAQSTISSLQQMITKKEESILKYQELLKESRDDMEAQTQQHKAEIKLLQDRLQLEEDEALRKFKAHQTDVINSASSARPGNRELKRLSELEELAAEQENALAAAAERYQRSRNEFGKLKVQCEDMVSEISKKAELAEARLLERIKGLENELESREQNLRERTKENEVLTEELEAAREANERAPTRAMKSLVERLRNQLLIKDKEQKTLSKALRQLRADMVNTAEENLRANTQLAGEEVNVQMIVARETAELRERVEGLGSRLEKMKNEVKKYKEREGNLQEENNRLKKVRQQEILIRTH
;
A
#
# COMPACT_ATOMS: atom_id res chain seq x y z
N ILE A 1 21.40 -7.35 -44.57
CA ILE A 1 21.39 -8.60 -43.78
C ILE A 1 21.91 -8.34 -42.36
N PHE A 2 23.11 -7.77 -42.19
CA PHE A 2 23.69 -7.50 -40.86
C PHE A 2 22.87 -6.56 -39.94
N HIS A 3 22.30 -5.46 -40.46
CA HIS A 3 21.42 -4.59 -39.65
C HIS A 3 20.08 -5.23 -39.28
N ILE A 4 19.54 -6.09 -40.13
CA ILE A 4 18.32 -6.86 -39.83
C ILE A 4 18.63 -7.86 -38.72
N ALA A 5 19.76 -8.57 -38.81
CA ALA A 5 20.20 -9.49 -37.76
C ALA A 5 20.46 -8.77 -36.42
N SER A 6 21.08 -7.59 -36.45
CA SER A 6 21.35 -6.78 -35.25
C SER A 6 20.07 -6.22 -34.61
N PHE A 7 19.10 -5.76 -35.40
CA PHE A 7 17.79 -5.33 -34.93
C PHE A 7 17.00 -6.50 -34.33
N PHE A 8 16.99 -7.65 -34.99
CA PHE A 8 16.38 -8.85 -34.43
C PHE A 8 17.06 -9.31 -33.14
N LEU A 9 18.39 -9.18 -33.01
CA LEU A 9 19.12 -9.51 -31.78
C LEU A 9 18.79 -8.55 -30.63
N THR A 10 18.73 -7.24 -30.90
CA THR A 10 18.41 -6.22 -29.87
C THR A 10 16.96 -6.29 -29.45
N VAL A 11 16.04 -6.48 -30.41
CA VAL A 11 14.64 -6.74 -30.10
C VAL A 11 14.51 -8.02 -29.29
N ASN A 12 15.16 -9.13 -29.69
CA ASN A 12 15.15 -10.37 -28.90
C ASN A 12 15.71 -10.18 -27.49
N TYR A 13 16.80 -9.45 -27.34
CA TYR A 13 17.41 -9.22 -26.03
C TYR A 13 16.49 -8.36 -25.15
N ALA A 14 15.88 -7.31 -25.70
CA ALA A 14 14.91 -6.47 -25.01
C ALA A 14 13.65 -7.25 -24.62
N THR A 15 13.08 -8.09 -25.50
CA THR A 15 11.99 -8.99 -25.13
C THR A 15 12.43 -9.99 -24.08
N HIS A 16 13.64 -10.55 -24.16
CA HIS A 16 14.13 -11.50 -23.16
C HIS A 16 14.28 -10.86 -21.78
N VAL A 17 14.81 -9.63 -21.71
CA VAL A 17 14.95 -8.86 -20.47
C VAL A 17 13.58 -8.46 -19.93
N PHE A 18 12.67 -7.99 -20.77
CA PHE A 18 11.31 -7.62 -20.37
C PHE A 18 10.53 -8.84 -19.86
N VAL A 19 10.64 -9.99 -20.53
CA VAL A 19 10.07 -11.27 -20.07
C VAL A 19 10.66 -11.67 -18.72
N ARG A 20 11.98 -11.52 -18.53
CA ARG A 20 12.67 -11.84 -17.26
C ARG A 20 12.25 -10.93 -16.11
N ILE A 21 12.08 -9.64 -16.37
CA ILE A 21 11.59 -8.67 -15.37
C ILE A 21 10.14 -8.99 -15.03
N LYS A 22 9.29 -9.23 -16.04
CA LYS A 22 7.88 -9.60 -15.86
C LYS A 22 7.73 -10.92 -15.10
N GLN A 23 8.60 -11.89 -15.34
CA GLN A 23 8.68 -13.13 -14.57
C GLN A 23 9.12 -12.86 -13.12
N ARG A 24 10.19 -12.10 -12.88
CA ARG A 24 10.61 -11.76 -11.52
C ARG A 24 9.55 -11.00 -10.72
N THR A 25 8.85 -10.04 -11.34
CA THR A 25 7.76 -9.32 -10.68
C THR A 25 6.58 -10.23 -10.42
N ARG A 26 6.27 -11.14 -11.35
CA ARG A 26 5.22 -12.15 -11.17
C ARG A 26 5.57 -13.11 -10.03
N ASP A 27 6.82 -13.55 -9.95
CA ASP A 27 7.32 -14.46 -8.91
C ASP A 27 7.36 -13.79 -7.53
N ALA A 28 7.67 -12.49 -7.48
CA ALA A 28 7.59 -11.70 -6.25
C ALA A 28 6.14 -11.51 -5.79
N LEU A 29 5.23 -11.20 -6.72
CA LEU A 29 3.80 -11.08 -6.44
C LEU A 29 3.17 -12.42 -6.03
N THR A 30 3.56 -13.54 -6.63
CA THR A 30 3.07 -14.87 -6.23
C THR A 30 3.61 -15.25 -4.86
N LYS A 31 4.87 -14.95 -4.54
CA LYS A 31 5.41 -15.16 -3.18
C LYS A 31 4.65 -14.35 -2.13
N LEU A 32 4.44 -13.05 -2.36
CA LEU A 32 3.66 -12.19 -1.48
C LEU A 32 2.21 -12.67 -1.32
N ASN A 33 1.58 -13.15 -2.40
CA ASN A 33 0.23 -13.67 -2.35
C ASN A 33 0.15 -15.01 -1.59
N ILE A 34 1.16 -15.87 -1.73
CA ILE A 34 1.28 -17.12 -0.96
C ILE A 34 1.49 -16.82 0.53
N GLU A 35 2.31 -15.83 0.87
CA GLU A 35 2.51 -15.35 2.25
C GLU A 35 1.22 -14.76 2.84
N ALA A 36 0.52 -13.90 2.09
CA ALA A 36 -0.77 -13.35 2.50
C ALA A 36 -1.82 -14.45 2.73
N GLN A 37 -1.92 -15.43 1.82
CA GLN A 37 -2.82 -16.57 1.97
C GLN A 37 -2.42 -17.53 3.11
N ARG A 38 -1.14 -17.57 3.48
CA ARG A 38 -0.66 -18.34 4.63
C ARG A 38 -1.03 -17.65 5.93
N ILE A 39 -0.78 -16.34 6.04
CA ILE A 39 -1.18 -15.52 7.19
C ILE A 39 -2.70 -15.55 7.37
N GLU A 40 -3.47 -15.46 6.28
CA GLU A 40 -4.93 -15.58 6.33
C GLU A 40 -5.38 -16.96 6.84
N ARG A 41 -4.72 -18.03 6.41
CA ARG A 41 -5.01 -19.40 6.88
C ARG A 41 -4.62 -19.60 8.35
N GLU A 42 -3.49 -19.05 8.77
CA GLU A 42 -3.05 -19.07 10.17
C GLU A 42 -4.05 -18.30 11.05
N LEU A 43 -4.46 -17.09 10.67
CA LEU A 43 -5.49 -16.31 11.36
C LEU A 43 -6.86 -17.01 11.37
N ARG A 44 -7.26 -17.67 10.28
CA ARG A 44 -8.50 -18.47 10.23
C ARG A 44 -8.42 -19.70 11.13
N SER A 45 -7.28 -20.37 11.18
CA SER A 45 -7.05 -21.52 12.07
C SER A 45 -7.00 -21.10 13.54
N GLU A 46 -6.43 -19.94 13.84
CA GLU A 46 -6.45 -19.34 15.18
C GLU A 46 -7.89 -18.96 15.58
N LEU A 47 -8.70 -18.43 14.66
CA LEU A 47 -10.11 -18.12 14.89
C LEU A 47 -11.01 -19.36 15.01
N GLU A 48 -10.76 -20.42 14.23
CA GLU A 48 -11.53 -21.68 14.28
C GLU A 48 -11.34 -22.44 15.61
N GLY A 49 -10.25 -22.19 16.34
CA GLY A 49 -9.96 -22.83 17.63
C GLY A 49 -10.48 -22.10 18.87
N VAL A 50 -10.85 -20.82 18.76
CA VAL A 50 -11.11 -19.97 19.96
C VAL A 50 -12.55 -20.09 20.47
N VAL A 51 -13.53 -20.41 19.62
CA VAL A 51 -14.89 -20.77 20.06
C VAL A 51 -15.51 -21.75 19.07
N THR A 52 -15.55 -23.05 19.39
CA THR A 52 -16.34 -24.00 18.61
C THR A 52 -17.83 -23.71 18.79
N LYS A 53 -18.64 -23.91 17.74
CA LYS A 53 -20.11 -23.76 17.85
C LYS A 53 -20.68 -24.59 18.99
N ASP A 54 -20.13 -25.77 19.23
CA ASP A 54 -20.55 -26.66 20.32
C ASP A 54 -20.25 -26.06 21.71
N LEU A 55 -19.09 -25.41 21.88
CA LEU A 55 -18.77 -24.68 23.12
C LEU A 55 -19.68 -23.47 23.31
N HIS A 56 -19.95 -22.71 22.25
CA HIS A 56 -20.88 -21.59 22.31
C HIS A 56 -22.30 -22.05 22.66
N GLU A 57 -22.79 -23.12 22.02
CA GLU A 57 -24.09 -23.72 22.30
C GLU A 57 -24.17 -24.32 23.71
N ALA A 58 -23.09 -24.93 24.21
CA ALA A 58 -23.01 -25.44 25.58
C ALA A 58 -23.04 -24.30 26.61
N ILE A 59 -22.33 -23.20 26.34
CA ILE A 59 -22.35 -22.00 27.20
C ILE A 59 -23.75 -21.38 27.18
N LEU A 60 -24.39 -21.23 26.02
CA LEU A 60 -25.76 -20.70 25.91
C LEU A 60 -26.80 -21.59 26.58
N LYS A 61 -26.63 -22.92 26.54
CA LYS A 61 -27.51 -23.85 27.28
C LYS A 61 -27.29 -23.71 28.79
N ARG A 62 -26.04 -23.63 29.25
CA ARG A 62 -25.71 -23.44 30.65
C ARG A 62 -26.22 -22.10 31.18
N GLN A 63 -26.09 -21.05 30.39
CA GLN A 63 -26.63 -19.73 30.72
C GLN A 63 -28.15 -19.77 30.87
N ARG A 64 -28.88 -20.40 29.94
CA ARG A 64 -30.34 -20.56 30.06
C ARG A 64 -30.78 -21.34 31.29
N VAL A 65 -30.06 -22.42 31.64
CA VAL A 65 -30.37 -23.20 32.85
C VAL A 65 -30.15 -22.35 34.11
N LEU A 66 -29.05 -21.58 34.17
CA LEU A 66 -28.78 -20.68 35.29
C LEU A 66 -29.80 -19.54 35.38
N GLU A 67 -30.23 -18.98 34.25
CA GLU A 67 -31.30 -17.96 34.21
C GLU A 67 -32.64 -18.53 34.71
N GLU A 68 -32.98 -19.77 34.34
CA GLU A 68 -34.16 -20.46 34.83
C GLU A 68 -34.09 -20.75 36.34
N GLU A 69 -32.95 -21.21 36.86
CA GLU A 69 -32.73 -21.43 38.29
C GLU A 69 -32.78 -20.13 39.08
N GLU A 70 -32.19 -19.05 38.57
CA GLU A 70 -32.25 -17.72 39.18
C GLU A 70 -33.69 -17.21 39.24
N SER A 71 -34.49 -17.42 38.19
CA SER A 71 -35.91 -17.03 38.18
C SER A 71 -36.73 -17.80 39.22
N LYS A 72 -36.47 -19.11 39.39
CA LYS A 72 -37.13 -19.95 40.40
C LYS A 72 -36.74 -19.53 41.82
N LEU A 73 -35.45 -19.26 42.06
CA LEU A 73 -34.99 -18.76 43.35
C LEU A 73 -35.57 -17.40 43.70
N LYS A 74 -35.72 -16.49 42.72
CA LYS A 74 -36.39 -15.19 42.95
C LYS A 74 -37.84 -15.36 43.39
N VAL A 75 -38.58 -16.26 42.73
CA VAL A 75 -39.97 -16.57 43.11
C VAL A 75 -40.03 -17.18 44.51
N GLU A 76 -39.12 -18.09 44.86
CA GLU A 76 -39.06 -18.70 46.19
C GLU A 76 -38.73 -17.67 47.28
N VAL A 77 -37.79 -16.75 47.02
CA VAL A 77 -37.46 -15.64 47.92
C VAL A 77 -38.67 -14.71 48.11
N MET A 78 -39.44 -14.43 47.06
CA MET A 78 -40.68 -13.66 47.17
C MET A 78 -41.71 -14.37 48.04
N ARG A 79 -41.91 -15.68 47.83
CA ARG A 79 -42.82 -16.51 48.62
C ARG A 79 -42.43 -16.56 50.10
N LEU A 80 -41.15 -16.71 50.40
CA LEU A 80 -40.65 -16.71 51.78
C LEU A 80 -40.84 -15.34 52.45
N LYS A 81 -40.68 -14.24 51.71
CA LYS A 81 -40.99 -12.89 52.21
C LYS A 81 -42.48 -12.73 52.51
N GLU A 82 -43.36 -13.20 51.64
CA GLU A 82 -44.81 -13.18 51.90
C GLU A 82 -45.18 -13.98 53.16
N ILE A 83 -44.59 -15.16 53.35
CA ILE A 83 -44.79 -15.96 54.57
C ILE A 83 -44.27 -15.22 55.80
N SER A 84 -43.09 -14.60 55.72
CA SER A 84 -42.52 -13.80 56.79
C SER A 84 -43.40 -12.60 57.14
N ASP A 85 -43.93 -11.90 56.13
CA ASP A 85 -44.82 -10.76 56.33
C ASP A 85 -46.14 -11.21 56.97
N VAL A 86 -46.74 -12.31 56.52
CA VAL A 86 -47.96 -12.88 57.14
C VAL A 86 -47.70 -13.28 58.59
N ALA A 87 -46.56 -13.91 58.90
CA ALA A 87 -46.19 -14.27 60.27
C ALA A 87 -46.01 -13.02 61.15
N SER A 88 -45.40 -11.96 60.64
CA SER A 88 -45.26 -10.68 61.34
C SER A 88 -46.63 -10.07 61.64
N HIS A 89 -47.53 -9.98 60.66
CA HIS A 89 -48.88 -9.45 60.86
C HIS A 89 -49.69 -10.30 61.85
N GLN A 90 -49.53 -11.63 61.84
CA GLN A 90 -50.18 -12.51 62.81
C GLN A 90 -49.65 -12.29 64.23
N ALA A 91 -48.33 -12.12 64.39
CA ALA A 91 -47.72 -11.81 65.69
C ALA A 91 -48.21 -10.45 66.22
N GLU A 92 -48.24 -9.42 65.37
CA GLU A 92 -48.77 -8.10 65.71
C GLU A 92 -50.25 -8.15 66.10
N ALA A 93 -51.07 -8.93 65.38
CA ALA A 93 -52.48 -9.10 65.69
C ALA A 93 -52.72 -9.80 67.05
N ILE A 94 -51.93 -10.83 67.38
CA ILE A 94 -51.99 -11.51 68.67
C ILE A 94 -51.57 -10.56 69.80
N GLN A 95 -50.50 -9.79 69.59
CA GLN A 95 -50.02 -8.81 70.57
C GLN A 95 -51.08 -7.72 70.81
N ALA A 96 -51.70 -7.20 69.75
CA ALA A 96 -52.79 -6.22 69.88
C ALA A 96 -54.01 -6.79 70.62
N GLN A 97 -54.35 -8.07 70.39
CA GLN A 97 -55.43 -8.74 71.12
C GLN A 97 -55.10 -8.89 72.62
N GLN A 98 -53.84 -9.21 72.94
CA GLN A 98 -53.38 -9.32 74.32
C GLN A 98 -53.41 -7.96 75.04
N GLU A 99 -52.93 -6.90 74.38
CA GLU A 99 -53.05 -5.52 74.88
C GLU A 99 -54.51 -5.10 75.12
N SER A 100 -55.44 -5.52 74.26
CA SER A 100 -56.87 -5.24 74.45
C SER A 100 -57.43 -5.96 75.67
N ARG A 101 -57.09 -7.24 75.86
CA ARG A 101 -57.52 -8.02 77.04
C ARG A 101 -56.96 -7.43 78.33
N ASP A 102 -55.71 -6.97 78.34
CA ASP A 102 -55.12 -6.32 79.50
C ASP A 102 -55.80 -4.97 79.82
N LYS A 103 -56.19 -4.21 78.79
CA LYS A 103 -57.00 -2.99 78.94
C LYS A 103 -58.40 -3.28 79.49
N GLU A 104 -59.05 -4.35 79.05
CA GLU A 104 -60.34 -4.79 79.59
C GLU A 104 -60.22 -5.23 81.05
N LEU A 105 -59.21 -6.03 81.39
CA LEU A 105 -58.94 -6.46 82.77
C LEU A 105 -58.65 -5.28 83.70
N THR A 106 -57.88 -4.30 83.24
CA THR A 106 -57.61 -3.08 84.02
C THR A 106 -58.87 -2.22 84.15
N SER A 107 -59.70 -2.11 83.11
CA SER A 107 -61.00 -1.44 83.18
C SER A 107 -61.96 -2.12 84.17
N LEU A 108 -62.06 -3.45 84.15
CA LEU A 108 -62.90 -4.22 85.08
C LEU A 108 -62.41 -4.10 86.53
N ARG A 109 -61.09 -4.13 86.75
CA ARG A 109 -60.49 -3.87 88.07
C ARG A 109 -60.79 -2.47 88.57
N LYS A 110 -60.79 -1.48 87.68
CA LYS A 110 -61.13 -0.09 88.00
C LYS A 110 -62.62 0.08 88.32
N GLN A 111 -63.52 -0.52 87.54
CA GLN A 111 -64.95 -0.52 87.84
C GLN A 111 -65.26 -1.20 89.18
N LEU A 112 -64.55 -2.28 89.52
CA LEU A 112 -64.65 -2.91 90.84
C LEU A 112 -64.22 -1.96 91.97
N TYR A 113 -63.13 -1.20 91.75
CA TYR A 113 -62.66 -0.17 92.67
C TYR A 113 -63.65 1.00 92.81
N ASP A 114 -64.25 1.46 91.71
CA ASP A 114 -65.20 2.56 91.70
C ASP A 114 -66.51 2.18 92.44
N VAL A 115 -67.01 0.95 92.26
CA VAL A 115 -68.17 0.41 93.00
C VAL A 115 -67.89 0.28 94.50
N GLN A 116 -66.64 0.05 94.89
CA GLN A 116 -66.25 -0.03 96.31
C GLN A 116 -66.16 1.34 96.99
N MET A 117 -66.32 2.44 96.27
CA MET A 117 -65.81 3.74 96.66
C MET A 117 -66.81 4.90 96.40
N GLU A 118 -68.11 4.71 96.64
CA GLU A 118 -69.10 5.80 96.58
C GLU A 118 -68.88 6.84 97.71
N ASN A 119 -68.21 7.95 97.36
CA ASN A 119 -68.18 9.22 98.08
C ASN A 119 -67.72 10.33 97.11
N ASP A 120 -68.30 11.54 97.19
CA ASP A 120 -68.20 12.59 96.15
C ASP A 120 -66.77 13.05 95.78
N ASP A 121 -65.83 13.05 96.72
CA ASP A 121 -64.41 13.35 96.44
C ASP A 121 -63.77 12.37 95.45
N LYS A 122 -64.26 11.12 95.44
CA LYS A 122 -63.76 10.09 94.53
C LYS A 122 -64.35 10.20 93.14
N THR A 123 -65.51 10.83 92.96
CA THR A 123 -66.03 11.20 91.63
C THR A 123 -65.14 12.23 90.95
N ILE A 124 -64.60 13.20 91.70
CA ILE A 124 -63.63 14.18 91.18
C ILE A 124 -62.32 13.47 90.80
N ILE A 125 -61.82 12.58 91.66
CA ILE A 125 -60.64 11.73 91.36
C ILE A 125 -60.89 10.87 90.12
N GLY A 126 -62.08 10.30 89.95
CA GLY A 126 -62.48 9.52 88.78
C GLY A 126 -62.47 10.33 87.48
N LYS A 127 -62.97 11.58 87.50
CA LYS A 127 -62.92 12.50 86.36
C LYS A 127 -61.48 12.88 85.99
N LEU A 128 -60.65 13.22 86.97
CA LEU A 128 -59.23 13.51 86.74
C LEU A 128 -58.50 12.28 86.19
N HIS A 129 -58.77 11.09 86.73
CA HIS A 129 -58.19 9.85 86.24
C HIS A 129 -58.68 9.50 84.83
N HIS A 130 -59.95 9.78 84.47
CA HIS A 130 -60.44 9.64 83.09
C HIS A 130 -59.71 10.59 82.13
N HIS A 131 -59.45 11.83 82.54
CA HIS A 131 -58.62 12.76 81.77
C HIS A 131 -57.16 12.27 81.62
N ILE A 132 -56.55 11.75 82.68
CA ILE A 132 -55.21 11.15 82.62
C ILE A 132 -55.18 9.97 81.64
N VAL A 133 -56.18 9.08 81.70
CA VAL A 133 -56.26 7.94 80.76
C VAL A 133 -56.48 8.42 79.33
N ALA A 134 -57.35 9.40 79.09
CA ALA A 134 -57.54 9.97 77.76
C ALA A 134 -56.26 10.61 77.21
N LEU A 135 -55.50 11.32 78.05
CA LEU A 135 -54.19 11.85 77.69
C LEU A 135 -53.19 10.74 77.38
N GLN A 136 -53.10 9.70 78.20
CA GLN A 136 -52.23 8.54 77.96
C GLN A 136 -52.56 7.80 76.66
N VAL A 137 -53.85 7.65 76.32
CA VAL A 137 -54.27 7.07 75.05
C VAL A 137 -53.87 7.98 73.87
N SER A 138 -54.05 9.30 74.00
CA SER A 138 -53.65 10.26 72.96
C SER A 138 -52.13 10.32 72.75
N GLU A 139 -51.35 10.23 73.84
CA GLU A 139 -49.90 10.14 73.82
C GLU A 139 -49.43 8.84 73.16
N GLY A 140 -50.03 7.70 73.53
CA GLY A 140 -49.77 6.41 72.88
C GLY A 140 -50.09 6.42 71.39
N MET A 141 -51.16 7.10 70.96
CA MET A 141 -51.47 7.28 69.53
C MET A 141 -50.45 8.18 68.81
N ALA A 142 -49.96 9.22 69.47
CA ALA A 142 -48.91 10.09 68.93
C ALA A 142 -47.58 9.32 68.78
N ILE A 143 -47.23 8.48 69.76
CA ILE A 143 -46.05 7.61 69.71
C ILE A 143 -46.16 6.61 68.54
N LYS A 144 -47.30 5.92 68.37
CA LYS A 144 -47.50 5.03 67.21
C LYS A 144 -47.39 5.75 65.87
N LYS A 145 -47.90 6.99 65.77
CA LYS A 145 -47.73 7.82 64.57
C LYS A 145 -46.26 8.21 64.33
N LEU A 146 -45.51 8.47 65.39
CA LEU A 146 -44.08 8.75 65.30
C LEU A 146 -43.29 7.51 64.85
N GLU A 147 -43.55 6.34 65.42
CA GLU A 147 -42.91 5.07 65.04
C GLU A 147 -43.20 4.70 63.58
N THR A 148 -44.45 4.87 63.12
CA THR A 148 -44.80 4.65 61.71
C THR A 148 -44.14 5.66 60.77
N ALA A 149 -43.95 6.92 61.18
CA ALA A 149 -43.17 7.88 60.42
C ALA A 149 -41.67 7.54 60.41
N GLN A 150 -41.09 7.16 61.55
CA GLN A 150 -39.68 6.75 61.67
C GLN A 150 -39.37 5.51 60.83
N SER A 151 -40.25 4.51 60.82
CA SER A 151 -40.08 3.34 59.94
C SER A 151 -40.15 3.69 58.45
N LYS A 152 -40.98 4.67 58.06
CA LYS A 152 -41.00 5.18 56.67
C LYS A 152 -39.71 5.92 56.33
N VAL A 153 -39.19 6.75 57.22
CA VAL A 153 -37.90 7.44 57.04
C VAL A 153 -36.78 6.41 56.87
N SER A 154 -36.68 5.44 57.78
CA SER A 154 -35.68 4.37 57.69
C SER A 154 -35.77 3.57 56.38
N LYS A 155 -36.98 3.31 55.87
CA LYS A 155 -37.17 2.66 54.55
C LYS A 155 -36.71 3.54 53.39
N LEU A 156 -36.94 4.85 53.45
CA LEU A 156 -36.49 5.80 52.44
C LEU A 156 -34.96 5.95 52.46
N ASP A 157 -34.35 6.04 53.64
CA ASP A 157 -32.88 6.08 53.79
C ASP A 157 -32.23 4.83 53.19
N ALA A 158 -32.78 3.65 53.48
CA ALA A 158 -32.32 2.40 52.87
C ALA A 158 -32.55 2.33 51.36
N HIS A 159 -33.51 3.08 50.81
CA HIS A 159 -33.72 3.18 49.37
C HIS A 159 -32.73 4.17 48.73
N ILE A 160 -32.46 5.31 49.37
CA ILE A 160 -31.47 6.30 48.93
C ILE A 160 -30.09 5.66 48.87
N LEU A 161 -29.68 4.96 49.93
CA LEU A 161 -28.37 4.30 50.00
C LEU A 161 -28.18 3.26 48.89
N ARG A 162 -29.24 2.53 48.53
CA ARG A 162 -29.23 1.61 47.37
C ARG A 162 -29.17 2.31 46.02
N LEU A 163 -29.74 3.51 45.90
CA LEU A 163 -29.64 4.31 44.68
C LEU A 163 -28.26 4.95 44.53
N GLU A 164 -27.67 5.43 45.63
CA GLU A 164 -26.29 5.95 45.66
C GLU A 164 -25.29 4.88 45.24
N GLN A 165 -25.38 3.68 45.82
CA GLN A 165 -24.53 2.54 45.40
C GLN A 165 -24.66 2.23 43.90
N LYS A 166 -25.88 2.25 43.35
CA LYS A 166 -26.10 2.05 41.91
C LYS A 166 -25.53 3.19 41.06
N LEU A 167 -25.57 4.43 41.56
CA LEU A 167 -25.00 5.57 40.87
C LEU A 167 -23.47 5.45 40.82
N ASP A 168 -22.84 5.10 41.94
CA ASP A 168 -21.40 4.85 42.04
C ASP A 168 -20.94 3.74 41.08
N GLU A 169 -21.69 2.63 41.01
CA GLU A 169 -21.45 1.56 40.04
C GLU A 169 -21.50 2.07 38.60
N LYS A 170 -22.50 2.90 38.26
CA LYS A 170 -22.64 3.47 36.91
C LYS A 170 -21.56 4.48 36.57
N ASP A 171 -21.10 5.27 37.54
CA ASP A 171 -20.00 6.21 37.35
C ASP A 171 -18.67 5.49 37.15
N GLN A 172 -18.43 4.37 37.86
CA GLN A 172 -17.28 3.50 37.61
C GLN A 172 -17.32 2.88 36.21
N ASP A 173 -18.46 2.31 35.80
CA ASP A 173 -18.65 1.77 34.44
C ASP A 173 -18.33 2.82 33.37
N LEU A 174 -18.86 4.03 33.54
CA LEU A 174 -18.67 5.15 32.62
C LEU A 174 -17.22 5.62 32.58
N TYR A 175 -16.53 5.64 33.71
CA TYR A 175 -15.10 5.94 33.79
C TYR A 175 -14.27 4.92 33.01
N HIS A 176 -14.50 3.63 33.23
CA HIS A 176 -13.80 2.56 32.51
C HIS A 176 -14.07 2.61 31.00
N ALA A 177 -15.32 2.82 30.58
CA ALA A 177 -15.68 2.96 29.18
C ALA A 177 -14.97 4.16 28.51
N LYS A 178 -14.91 5.31 29.18
CA LYS A 178 -14.17 6.50 28.69
C LYS A 178 -12.66 6.22 28.57
N LEU A 179 -12.07 5.56 29.55
CA LEU A 179 -10.65 5.23 29.55
C LEU A 179 -10.30 4.26 28.40
N GLU A 180 -11.11 3.22 28.22
CA GLU A 180 -10.96 2.28 27.11
C GLU A 180 -11.09 2.97 25.74
N ALA A 181 -12.10 3.82 25.57
CA ALA A 181 -12.30 4.57 24.33
C ALA A 181 -11.10 5.49 24.03
N ARG A 182 -10.55 6.16 25.04
CA ARG A 182 -9.35 7.01 24.91
C ARG A 182 -8.12 6.18 24.52
N ASN A 183 -7.96 4.99 25.10
CA ASN A 183 -6.86 4.10 24.77
C ASN A 183 -6.98 3.52 23.35
N LYS A 184 -8.18 3.09 22.95
CA LYS A 184 -8.48 2.63 21.59
C LYS A 184 -8.21 3.74 20.56
N ALA A 185 -8.64 4.98 20.84
CA ALA A 185 -8.37 6.13 19.97
C ALA A 185 -6.87 6.44 19.86
N LYS A 186 -6.12 6.39 20.96
CA LYS A 186 -4.64 6.55 20.93
C LYS A 186 -3.97 5.47 20.10
N TYR A 187 -4.34 4.21 20.29
CA TYR A 187 -3.78 3.08 19.55
C TYR A 187 -4.07 3.19 18.05
N LEU A 188 -5.31 3.53 17.68
CA LEU A 188 -5.69 3.76 16.28
C LEU A 188 -4.91 4.91 15.66
N LYS A 189 -4.71 6.02 16.38
CA LYS A 189 -3.88 7.14 15.90
C LYS A 189 -2.44 6.71 15.65
N GLN A 190 -1.86 5.96 16.56
CA GLN A 190 -0.49 5.45 16.40
C GLN A 190 -0.39 4.48 15.22
N THR A 191 -1.37 3.59 15.07
CA THR A 191 -1.43 2.66 13.93
C THR A 191 -1.60 3.40 12.62
N ILE A 192 -2.45 4.42 12.55
CA ILE A 192 -2.61 5.26 11.36
C ILE A 192 -1.31 6.01 11.05
N GLN A 193 -0.60 6.54 12.05
CA GLN A 193 0.70 7.18 11.86
C GLN A 193 1.76 6.21 11.36
N ASP A 194 1.82 5.00 11.92
CA ASP A 194 2.75 3.95 11.49
C ASP A 194 2.43 3.46 10.08
N LEU A 195 1.14 3.27 9.76
CA LEU A 195 0.68 2.95 8.40
C LEU A 195 1.02 4.09 7.44
N ARG A 196 0.79 5.35 7.81
CA ARG A 196 1.23 6.50 6.99
C ARG A 196 2.75 6.48 6.80
N ARG A 197 3.55 6.17 7.82
CA ARG A 197 5.01 6.03 7.68
C ARG A 197 5.40 4.88 6.75
N GLN A 198 4.65 3.79 6.75
CA GLN A 198 4.89 2.62 5.90
C GLN A 198 4.42 2.82 4.45
N PHE A 199 3.32 3.55 4.25
CA PHE A 199 2.62 3.68 2.97
C PHE A 199 2.75 5.05 2.29
N SER A 200 3.36 6.07 2.92
CA SER A 200 3.68 7.38 2.31
C SER A 200 4.82 7.33 1.28
N GLY A 201 5.22 6.15 0.81
CA GLY A 201 6.22 6.01 -0.24
C GLY A 201 7.66 6.35 0.18
N SER A 202 7.90 6.85 1.40
CA SER A 202 9.25 6.98 1.93
C SER A 202 9.76 5.61 2.38
N LEU A 203 10.52 4.94 1.52
CA LEU A 203 11.44 3.91 1.98
C LEU A 203 12.27 4.51 3.13
N PRO A 204 12.48 3.81 4.26
CA PRO A 204 13.38 4.27 5.30
C PRO A 204 14.68 4.80 4.69
N LEU A 205 15.16 5.96 5.15
CA LEU A 205 16.26 6.70 4.49
C LEU A 205 17.45 5.80 4.13
N LEU A 206 17.81 4.88 5.04
CA LEU A 206 18.86 3.87 4.85
C LEU A 206 18.58 2.91 3.67
N LYS A 207 17.33 2.48 3.48
CA LYS A 207 16.93 1.65 2.33
C LYS A 207 16.91 2.47 1.04
N GLN A 208 16.53 3.75 1.11
CA GLN A 208 16.56 4.66 -0.04
C GLN A 208 18.00 4.96 -0.48
N GLU A 209 18.92 5.21 0.46
CA GLU A 209 20.35 5.39 0.20
C GLU A 209 20.96 4.15 -0.44
N ARG A 210 20.69 2.95 0.11
CA ARG A 210 21.14 1.68 -0.49
C ARG A 210 20.60 1.48 -1.90
N PHE A 211 19.33 1.81 -2.14
CA PHE A 211 18.76 1.76 -3.48
C PHE A 211 19.42 2.77 -4.42
N ALA A 212 19.69 3.98 -3.96
CA ALA A 212 20.35 5.02 -4.75
C ALA A 212 21.79 4.64 -5.10
N GLU A 213 22.54 4.05 -4.16
CA GLU A 213 23.88 3.49 -4.39
C GLU A 213 23.85 2.32 -5.37
N ALA A 214 22.90 1.40 -5.20
CA ALA A 214 22.71 0.28 -6.13
C ALA A 214 22.38 0.80 -7.54
N MET A 215 21.49 1.80 -7.67
CA MET A 215 21.16 2.44 -8.95
C MET A 215 22.37 3.15 -9.57
N ARG A 216 23.17 3.87 -8.77
CA ARG A 216 24.40 4.51 -9.24
C ARG A 216 25.41 3.49 -9.78
N SER A 217 25.67 2.41 -9.05
CA SER A 217 26.58 1.35 -9.51
C SER A 217 26.05 0.58 -10.74
N LEU A 218 24.73 0.40 -10.86
CA LEU A 218 24.09 -0.14 -12.06
C LEU A 218 24.25 0.80 -13.26
N GLN A 219 24.16 2.10 -13.03
CA GLN A 219 24.33 3.12 -14.07
C GLN A 219 25.80 3.20 -14.53
N ASP A 220 26.75 3.12 -13.60
CA ASP A 220 28.19 3.07 -13.90
C ASP A 220 28.56 1.79 -14.66
N SER A 221 28.02 0.63 -14.26
CA SER A 221 28.25 -0.63 -14.97
C SER A 221 27.59 -0.65 -16.34
N LYS A 222 26.38 -0.09 -16.48
CA LYS A 222 25.74 0.13 -17.79
C LYS A 222 26.62 1.00 -18.69
N LEU A 223 27.17 2.10 -18.17
CA LEU A 223 28.01 3.01 -18.94
C LEU A 223 29.29 2.32 -19.41
N LYS A 224 29.95 1.54 -18.53
CA LYS A 224 31.12 0.72 -18.88
C LYS A 224 30.79 -0.31 -19.96
N LEU A 225 29.70 -1.06 -19.78
CA LEU A 225 29.27 -2.06 -20.77
C LEU A 225 28.92 -1.43 -22.13
N GLN A 226 28.33 -0.23 -22.15
CA GLN A 226 28.09 0.50 -23.39
C GLN A 226 29.40 0.92 -24.07
N GLN A 227 30.38 1.41 -23.32
CA GLN A 227 31.70 1.76 -23.86
C GLN A 227 32.43 0.54 -24.42
N ASP A 228 32.38 -0.60 -23.73
CA ASP A 228 33.01 -1.84 -24.17
C ASP A 228 32.29 -2.42 -25.39
N LEU A 229 30.95 -2.33 -25.44
CA LEU A 229 30.16 -2.70 -26.61
C LEU A 229 30.54 -1.86 -27.83
N ASP A 230 30.65 -0.53 -27.68
CA ASP A 230 31.04 0.36 -28.77
C ASP A 230 32.45 0.07 -29.28
N LYS A 231 33.40 -0.25 -28.38
CA LYS A 231 34.76 -0.68 -28.76
C LYS A 231 34.72 -1.99 -29.54
N ALA A 232 34.05 -3.01 -29.02
CA ALA A 232 33.94 -4.31 -29.68
C ALA A 232 33.23 -4.21 -31.04
N GLN A 233 32.23 -3.34 -31.17
CA GLN A 233 31.57 -3.07 -32.45
C GLN A 233 32.54 -2.44 -33.46
N LYS A 234 33.30 -1.42 -33.04
CA LYS A 234 34.31 -0.77 -33.90
C LYS A 234 35.41 -1.75 -34.32
N GLU A 235 35.91 -2.58 -33.41
CA GLU A 235 36.90 -3.61 -33.71
C GLU A 235 36.34 -4.66 -34.69
N ARG A 236 35.10 -5.10 -34.49
CA ARG A 236 34.44 -6.03 -35.42
C ARG A 236 34.24 -5.42 -36.80
N GLU A 237 33.83 -4.14 -36.87
CA GLU A 237 33.69 -3.41 -38.13
C GLU A 237 35.03 -3.29 -38.85
N GLN A 238 36.11 -2.95 -38.14
CA GLN A 238 37.46 -2.90 -38.71
C GLN A 238 37.91 -4.27 -39.22
N ALA A 239 37.75 -5.34 -38.44
CA ALA A 239 38.08 -6.70 -38.87
C ALA A 239 37.25 -7.15 -40.09
N SER A 240 35.96 -6.80 -40.12
CA SER A 240 35.10 -7.08 -41.26
C SER A 240 35.52 -6.31 -42.51
N LEU A 241 35.93 -5.05 -42.39
CA LEU A 241 36.45 -4.26 -43.51
C LEU A 241 37.75 -4.84 -44.04
N GLN A 242 38.67 -5.23 -43.15
CA GLN A 242 39.92 -5.90 -43.52
C GLN A 242 39.68 -7.23 -44.24
N LEU A 243 38.73 -8.03 -43.74
CA LEU A 243 38.35 -9.30 -44.38
C LEU A 243 37.81 -9.08 -45.79
N VAL A 244 36.88 -8.13 -45.97
CA VAL A 244 36.32 -7.79 -47.30
C VAL A 244 37.41 -7.27 -48.23
N GLU A 245 38.35 -6.47 -47.74
CA GLU A 245 39.49 -5.97 -48.53
C GLU A 245 40.41 -7.11 -48.99
N LEU A 246 40.73 -8.05 -48.09
CA LEU A 246 41.55 -9.22 -48.42
C LEU A 246 40.83 -10.16 -49.39
N GLU A 247 39.53 -10.40 -49.22
CA GLU A 247 38.73 -11.19 -50.15
C GLU A 247 38.69 -10.56 -51.56
N LEU A 248 38.54 -9.23 -51.64
CA LEU A 248 38.59 -8.49 -52.90
C LEU A 248 39.97 -8.61 -53.55
N LYS A 249 41.04 -8.40 -52.79
CA LYS A 249 42.42 -8.57 -53.28
C LYS A 249 42.67 -9.98 -53.79
N HIS A 250 42.21 -11.00 -53.07
CA HIS A 250 42.34 -12.40 -53.47
C HIS A 250 41.58 -12.68 -54.78
N LYS A 251 40.31 -12.29 -54.86
CA LYS A 251 39.50 -12.44 -56.09
C LYS A 251 40.12 -11.69 -57.27
N ASN A 252 40.65 -10.49 -57.06
CA ASN A 252 41.32 -9.72 -58.11
C ASN A 252 42.60 -10.43 -58.59
N LEU A 253 43.38 -11.01 -57.68
CA LEU A 253 44.57 -11.80 -58.03
C LEU A 253 44.21 -13.09 -58.79
N GLU A 254 43.15 -13.78 -58.40
CA GLU A 254 42.61 -14.95 -59.12
C GLU A 254 42.09 -14.57 -60.52
N GLU A 255 41.36 -13.45 -60.63
CA GLU A 255 40.88 -12.92 -61.90
C GLU A 255 42.05 -12.51 -62.81
N LEU A 256 43.10 -11.88 -62.28
CA LEU A 256 44.34 -11.54 -63.01
C LEU A 256 45.12 -12.79 -63.44
N LEU A 257 45.31 -13.76 -62.56
CA LEU A 257 45.95 -15.04 -62.88
C LEU A 257 45.22 -15.78 -64.01
N SER A 258 43.88 -15.81 -63.98
CA SER A 258 43.09 -16.39 -65.07
C SER A 258 43.13 -15.54 -66.35
N THR A 259 43.21 -14.20 -66.27
CA THR A 259 43.42 -13.34 -67.47
C THR A 259 44.74 -13.65 -68.17
N LEU A 260 45.82 -13.83 -67.39
CA LEU A 260 47.18 -14.04 -67.88
C LEU A 260 47.35 -15.44 -68.46
N LYS A 261 46.63 -16.44 -67.92
CA LYS A 261 46.62 -17.82 -68.45
C LYS A 261 45.88 -17.95 -69.79
N ASP A 262 44.78 -17.20 -70.00
CA ASP A 262 43.91 -17.38 -71.16
C ASP A 262 44.21 -16.43 -72.34
N GLY A 263 45.05 -15.40 -72.15
CA GLY A 263 45.46 -14.46 -73.22
C GLY A 263 44.36 -13.52 -73.75
N LYS A 264 43.17 -13.49 -73.13
CA LYS A 264 41.96 -12.76 -73.58
C LYS A 264 41.71 -11.43 -72.84
N GLY A 265 42.74 -10.60 -72.69
CA GLY A 265 42.66 -9.35 -71.92
C GLY A 265 41.56 -8.37 -72.39
N ALA A 266 41.39 -8.19 -73.70
CA ALA A 266 40.44 -7.23 -74.26
C ALA A 266 38.96 -7.56 -73.95
N ALA A 267 38.60 -8.84 -73.95
CA ALA A 267 37.23 -9.28 -73.63
C ALA A 267 36.89 -9.03 -72.15
N LYS A 268 37.85 -9.22 -71.23
CA LYS A 268 37.66 -8.95 -69.80
C LYS A 268 37.55 -7.45 -69.49
N VAL A 269 38.21 -6.58 -70.24
CA VAL A 269 38.04 -5.11 -70.09
C VAL A 269 36.60 -4.67 -70.41
N ILE A 270 35.99 -5.23 -71.46
CA ILE A 270 34.59 -4.95 -71.81
C ILE A 270 33.64 -5.47 -70.71
N GLU A 271 33.92 -6.66 -70.18
CA GLU A 271 33.18 -7.22 -69.04
C GLU A 271 33.30 -6.36 -67.78
N TRP A 272 34.49 -5.84 -67.48
CA TRP A 272 34.72 -4.91 -66.38
C TRP A 272 33.95 -3.60 -66.56
N HIS A 273 33.91 -3.02 -67.76
CA HIS A 273 33.10 -1.83 -68.05
C HIS A 273 31.61 -2.07 -67.77
N LYS A 274 31.07 -3.19 -68.25
CA LYS A 274 29.67 -3.56 -67.98
C LYS A 274 29.41 -3.76 -66.48
N ARG A 275 30.35 -4.39 -65.76
CA ARG A 275 30.29 -4.60 -64.31
C ARG A 275 30.34 -3.27 -63.53
N ILE A 276 31.14 -2.31 -63.98
CA ILE A 276 31.22 -0.96 -63.41
C ILE A 276 29.88 -0.21 -63.60
N GLU A 277 29.27 -0.29 -64.78
CA GLU A 277 27.96 0.31 -65.04
C GLU A 277 26.86 -0.30 -64.16
N GLU A 278 26.84 -1.63 -64.02
CA GLU A 278 25.91 -2.33 -63.13
C GLU A 278 26.10 -1.94 -61.66
N ILE A 279 27.35 -1.76 -61.21
CA ILE A 279 27.67 -1.30 -59.85
C ILE A 279 27.17 0.13 -59.64
N ARG A 280 27.41 1.06 -60.58
CA ARG A 280 26.92 2.44 -60.50
C ARG A 280 25.39 2.50 -60.40
N LEU A 281 24.70 1.66 -61.17
CA LEU A 281 23.24 1.57 -61.14
C LEU A 281 22.71 1.01 -59.80
N LYS A 282 23.40 0.02 -59.22
CA LYS A 282 23.09 -0.49 -57.87
C LYS A 282 23.35 0.54 -56.79
N ASP A 283 24.44 1.29 -56.89
CA ASP A 283 24.82 2.34 -55.94
C ASP A 283 23.77 3.47 -55.90
N LEU A 284 23.31 3.94 -57.07
CA LEU A 284 22.21 4.91 -57.16
C LEU A 284 20.90 4.41 -56.53
N LYS A 285 20.58 3.11 -56.71
CA LYS A 285 19.39 2.50 -56.08
C LYS A 285 19.53 2.40 -54.56
N LEU A 286 20.69 2.01 -54.06
CA LEU A 286 20.98 1.93 -52.64
C LEU A 286 20.97 3.32 -51.99
N ASN A 287 21.57 4.32 -52.62
CA ASN A 287 21.54 5.71 -52.15
C ASN A 287 20.11 6.24 -52.00
N ARG A 288 19.23 6.02 -52.98
CA ARG A 288 17.81 6.38 -52.87
C ARG A 288 17.11 5.69 -51.70
N ASN A 289 17.42 4.42 -51.43
CA ASN A 289 16.85 3.70 -50.30
C ASN A 289 17.42 4.21 -48.96
N ILE A 290 18.70 4.56 -48.90
CA ILE A 290 19.33 5.18 -47.73
C ILE A 290 18.66 6.50 -47.39
N THR A 291 18.37 7.35 -48.38
CA THR A 291 17.66 8.62 -48.16
C THR A 291 16.26 8.39 -47.57
N LYS A 292 15.50 7.44 -48.12
CA LYS A 292 14.17 7.08 -47.59
C LYS A 292 14.22 6.57 -46.15
N LEU A 293 15.17 5.70 -45.83
CA LEU A 293 15.36 5.20 -44.47
C LEU A 293 15.78 6.31 -43.51
N HIS A 294 16.62 7.25 -43.95
CA HIS A 294 16.99 8.42 -43.16
C HIS A 294 15.78 9.31 -42.83
N GLU A 295 14.88 9.54 -43.80
CA GLU A 295 13.65 10.30 -43.58
C GLU A 295 12.72 9.59 -42.59
N GLN A 296 12.59 8.26 -42.70
CA GLN A 296 11.82 7.45 -41.75
C GLN A 296 12.40 7.50 -40.33
N ILE A 297 13.72 7.39 -40.19
CA ILE A 297 14.40 7.52 -38.90
C ILE A 297 14.12 8.89 -38.28
N LYS A 298 14.29 9.98 -39.05
CA LYS A 298 13.99 11.34 -38.57
C LYS A 298 12.54 11.50 -38.12
N PHE A 299 11.59 10.93 -38.86
CA PHE A 299 10.17 10.96 -38.46
C PHE A 299 9.95 10.22 -37.14
N LEU A 300 10.48 8.99 -36.99
CA LEU A 300 10.34 8.21 -35.76
C LEU A 300 11.03 8.88 -34.56
N GLU A 301 12.22 9.48 -34.75
CA GLU A 301 12.91 10.26 -33.73
C GLU A 301 12.08 11.47 -33.28
N SER A 302 11.43 12.17 -34.22
CA SER A 302 10.55 13.29 -33.88
C SER A 302 9.32 12.86 -33.09
N LEU A 303 8.73 11.71 -33.44
CA LEU A 303 7.60 11.13 -32.72
C LEU A 303 8.01 10.71 -31.31
N ASN A 304 9.16 10.06 -31.17
CA ASN A 304 9.68 9.62 -29.87
C ASN A 304 9.98 10.82 -28.96
N LYS A 305 10.60 11.87 -29.50
CA LYS A 305 10.80 13.13 -28.77
C LYS A 305 9.49 13.73 -28.30
N ASN A 306 8.46 13.78 -29.14
CA ASN A 306 7.14 14.29 -28.76
C ASN A 306 6.50 13.44 -27.63
N GLN A 307 6.65 12.12 -27.69
CA GLN A 307 6.18 11.21 -26.64
C GLN A 307 6.94 11.40 -25.33
N GLU A 308 8.27 11.55 -25.39
CA GLU A 308 9.10 11.87 -24.22
C GLU A 308 8.68 13.21 -23.57
N HIS A 309 8.43 14.25 -24.36
CA HIS A 309 7.92 15.52 -23.82
C HIS A 309 6.55 15.37 -23.16
N SER A 310 5.68 14.53 -23.73
CA SER A 310 4.37 14.24 -23.13
C SER A 310 4.51 13.44 -21.83
N LEU A 311 5.43 12.48 -21.77
CA LEU A 311 5.71 11.70 -20.55
C LEU A 311 6.24 12.60 -19.44
N VAL A 312 7.22 13.46 -19.73
CA VAL A 312 7.79 14.40 -18.77
C VAL A 312 6.70 15.33 -18.20
N ARG A 313 5.79 15.84 -19.04
CA ARG A 313 4.66 16.65 -18.55
C ARG A 313 3.74 15.89 -17.61
N LEU A 314 3.41 14.64 -17.92
CA LEU A 314 2.57 13.79 -17.05
C LEU A 314 3.28 13.45 -15.74
N GLU A 315 4.60 13.23 -15.77
CA GLU A 315 5.40 13.02 -14.57
C GLU A 315 5.42 14.27 -13.68
N GLU A 316 5.64 15.46 -14.28
CA GLU A 316 5.58 16.75 -13.58
C GLU A 316 4.19 17.01 -12.96
N GLU A 317 3.11 16.69 -13.67
CA GLU A 317 1.74 16.80 -13.16
C GLU A 317 1.49 15.84 -12.00
N ASN A 318 1.93 14.59 -12.09
CA ASN A 318 1.82 13.62 -10.99
C ASN A 318 2.56 14.08 -9.73
N VAL A 319 3.80 14.57 -9.88
CA VAL A 319 4.58 15.10 -8.76
C VAL A 319 3.90 16.32 -8.16
N ARG A 320 3.38 17.22 -8.99
CA ARG A 320 2.64 18.41 -8.53
C ARG A 320 1.38 18.04 -7.76
N MET A 321 0.60 17.08 -8.26
CA MET A 321 -0.60 16.58 -7.58
C MET A 321 -0.25 15.89 -6.25
N ALA A 322 0.78 15.05 -6.22
CA ALA A 322 1.26 14.41 -4.99
C ALA A 322 1.65 15.45 -3.93
N LYS A 323 2.43 16.46 -4.32
CA LYS A 323 2.80 17.58 -3.44
C LYS A 323 1.59 18.33 -2.88
N GLN A 324 0.58 18.63 -3.71
CA GLN A 324 -0.64 19.28 -3.24
C GLN A 324 -1.43 18.40 -2.24
N HIS A 325 -1.45 17.09 -2.45
CA HIS A 325 -2.08 16.17 -1.50
C HIS A 325 -1.33 16.12 -0.18
N GLU A 326 0.00 16.07 -0.19
CA GLU A 326 0.84 16.15 1.01
C GLU A 326 0.65 17.48 1.76
N GLU A 327 0.63 18.61 1.05
CA GLU A 327 0.39 19.93 1.65
C GLU A 327 -0.98 20.01 2.32
N ARG A 328 -2.05 19.53 1.64
CA ARG A 328 -3.39 19.45 2.25
C ARG A 328 -3.37 18.55 3.47
N GLN A 329 -2.71 17.39 3.41
CA GLN A 329 -2.63 16.48 4.54
C GLN A 329 -1.94 17.12 5.74
N LEU A 330 -0.84 17.83 5.52
CA LEU A 330 -0.13 18.56 6.58
C LEU A 330 -1.00 19.63 7.23
N LEU A 331 -1.79 20.38 6.45
CA LEU A 331 -2.73 21.36 6.98
C LEU A 331 -3.82 20.72 7.84
N TRP A 332 -4.33 19.55 7.43
CA TRP A 332 -5.31 18.79 8.20
C TRP A 332 -4.71 18.29 9.51
N ASP A 333 -3.50 17.73 9.48
CA ASP A 333 -2.81 17.24 10.68
C ASP A 333 -2.50 18.39 11.64
N GLN A 334 -2.06 19.56 11.13
CA GLN A 334 -1.88 20.77 11.95
C GLN A 334 -3.19 21.22 12.61
N ARG A 335 -4.28 21.24 11.84
CA ARG A 335 -5.60 21.60 12.36
C ARG A 335 -6.09 20.62 13.42
N GLU A 336 -5.84 19.33 13.26
CA GLU A 336 -6.19 18.32 14.26
C GLU A 336 -5.42 18.54 15.57
N VAL A 337 -4.11 18.80 15.50
CA VAL A 337 -3.29 19.10 16.69
C VAL A 337 -3.77 20.37 17.40
N GLU A 338 -4.17 21.41 16.67
CA GLU A 338 -4.77 22.61 17.26
C GLU A 338 -6.08 22.30 17.99
N LEU A 339 -6.96 21.49 17.37
CA LEU A 339 -8.20 21.06 17.97
C LEU A 339 -7.96 20.23 19.24
N GLU A 340 -7.00 19.30 19.22
CA GLU A 340 -6.60 18.53 20.41
C GLU A 340 -6.11 19.44 21.54
N ARG A 341 -5.28 20.44 21.23
CA ARG A 341 -4.84 21.43 22.22
C ARG A 341 -6.01 22.24 22.78
N SER A 342 -7.00 22.57 21.95
CA SER A 342 -8.20 23.29 22.39
C SER A 342 -9.08 22.42 23.30
N LEU A 343 -9.25 21.14 22.97
CA LEU A 343 -9.97 20.18 23.79
C LEU A 343 -9.28 19.96 25.13
N ALA A 344 -7.95 19.79 25.14
CA ALA A 344 -7.18 19.67 26.38
C ALA A 344 -7.34 20.89 27.29
N LYS A 345 -7.38 22.11 26.71
CA LYS A 345 -7.66 23.34 27.48
C LYS A 345 -9.08 23.37 28.04
N LEU A 346 -10.08 22.96 27.26
CA LEU A 346 -11.47 22.89 27.72
C LEU A 346 -11.67 21.83 28.81
N GLU A 347 -11.06 20.66 28.66
CA GLU A 347 -11.04 19.61 29.68
C GLU A 347 -10.40 20.12 30.98
N GLN A 348 -9.27 20.84 30.87
CA GLN A 348 -8.61 21.45 32.02
C GLN A 348 -9.49 22.53 32.67
N GLN A 349 -10.10 23.42 31.88
CA GLN A 349 -11.03 24.43 32.40
C GLN A 349 -12.23 23.80 33.11
N GLN A 350 -12.78 22.71 32.57
CA GLN A 350 -13.88 21.99 33.21
C GLN A 350 -13.45 21.35 34.53
N ALA A 351 -12.26 20.75 34.58
CA ALA A 351 -11.70 20.20 35.81
C ALA A 351 -11.45 21.30 36.86
N ASP A 352 -10.88 22.43 36.45
CA ASP A 352 -10.66 23.59 37.32
C ASP A 352 -11.99 24.19 37.81
N MET A 353 -13.02 24.26 36.96
CA MET A 353 -14.37 24.69 37.35
C MET A 353 -15.01 23.72 38.36
N ALA A 354 -14.87 22.41 38.16
CA ALA A 354 -15.37 21.42 39.11
C ALA A 354 -14.64 21.51 40.46
N GLN A 355 -13.31 21.68 40.44
CA GLN A 355 -12.53 21.91 41.66
C GLN A 355 -12.90 23.24 42.33
N ALA A 356 -13.13 24.30 41.56
CA ALA A 356 -13.59 25.57 42.10
C ALA A 356 -14.97 25.45 42.73
N ALA A 357 -15.91 24.73 42.10
CA ALA A 357 -17.23 24.46 42.65
C ALA A 357 -17.17 23.68 43.98
N LEU A 358 -16.33 22.63 44.05
CA LEU A 358 -16.06 21.91 45.29
C LEU A 358 -15.49 22.83 46.38
N ARG A 359 -14.49 23.65 46.05
CA ARG A 359 -13.92 24.61 47.01
C ARG A 359 -14.93 25.69 47.43
N PHE A 360 -15.82 26.10 46.53
CA PHE A 360 -16.90 27.02 46.87
C PHE A 360 -17.86 26.36 47.85
N GLU A 361 -18.28 25.13 47.60
CA GLU A 361 -19.13 24.36 48.50
C GLU A 361 -18.48 24.14 49.87
N GLU A 362 -17.19 23.83 49.92
CA GLU A 362 -16.39 23.74 51.15
C GLU A 362 -16.29 25.09 51.89
N ALA A 363 -16.15 26.20 51.16
CA ALA A 363 -15.98 27.53 51.75
C ALA A 363 -17.29 28.20 52.18
N THR A 364 -18.41 27.92 51.51
CA THR A 364 -19.73 28.50 51.83
C THR A 364 -20.61 27.57 52.69
N GLY A 365 -20.29 26.28 52.72
CA GLY A 365 -21.12 25.24 53.34
C GLY A 365 -22.48 25.05 52.64
N SER A 366 -23.13 23.92 52.91
CA SER A 366 -24.47 23.59 52.38
C SER A 366 -25.56 24.57 52.83
N VAL A 367 -26.59 24.83 52.03
CA VAL A 367 -27.74 25.65 52.48
C VAL A 367 -28.39 24.99 53.71
N PRO A 368 -28.82 25.75 54.75
CA PRO A 368 -29.51 25.17 55.91
C PRO A 368 -30.69 24.31 55.47
N ASP A 369 -30.82 23.10 56.02
CA ASP A 369 -31.82 22.13 55.59
C ASP A 369 -33.25 22.71 55.73
N PRO A 370 -34.01 22.83 54.61
CA PRO A 370 -35.34 23.44 54.60
C PRO A 370 -36.37 22.66 55.42
N ASN A 371 -36.07 21.42 55.84
CA ASN A 371 -36.95 20.61 56.67
C ASN A 371 -36.82 20.88 58.18
N LEU A 372 -35.80 21.64 58.61
CA LEU A 372 -35.63 22.01 60.02
C LEU A 372 -36.60 23.14 60.41
N PRO A 373 -37.01 23.26 61.69
CA PRO A 373 -37.77 24.41 62.16
C PRO A 373 -37.05 25.73 61.85
N ILE A 374 -37.79 26.78 61.45
CA ILE A 374 -37.24 28.09 61.03
C ILE A 374 -36.24 28.66 62.05
N ALA A 375 -36.48 28.45 63.35
CA ALA A 375 -35.57 28.88 64.41
C ALA A 375 -34.17 28.24 64.28
N ASN A 376 -34.10 26.94 63.98
CA ASN A 376 -32.85 26.21 63.82
C ASN A 376 -32.16 26.58 62.49
N GLN A 377 -32.94 26.78 61.42
CA GLN A 377 -32.41 27.29 60.15
C GLN A 377 -31.77 28.68 60.32
N LEU A 378 -32.41 29.56 61.10
CA LEU A 378 -31.90 30.90 61.40
C LEU A 378 -30.66 30.86 62.29
N GLU A 379 -30.63 30.03 63.33
CA GLU A 379 -29.44 29.87 64.17
C GLU A 379 -28.24 29.34 63.37
N GLU A 380 -28.47 28.37 62.49
CA GLU A 380 -27.42 27.81 61.65
C GLU A 380 -26.94 28.82 60.60
N ALA A 381 -27.86 29.58 59.98
CA ALA A 381 -27.53 30.69 59.09
C ALA A 381 -26.73 31.79 59.81
N ILE A 382 -27.13 32.17 61.03
CA ILE A 382 -26.42 33.18 61.84
C ILE A 382 -25.03 32.70 62.22
N ARG A 383 -24.88 31.43 62.61
CA ARG A 383 -23.58 30.84 62.92
C ARG A 383 -22.66 30.84 61.70
N ARG A 384 -23.17 30.42 60.53
CA ARG A 384 -22.42 30.46 59.27
C ARG A 384 -22.05 31.88 58.85
N ILE A 385 -22.94 32.85 59.00
CA ILE A 385 -22.65 34.28 58.76
C ILE A 385 -21.49 34.73 59.67
N LYS A 386 -21.49 34.36 60.96
CA LYS A 386 -20.39 34.71 61.88
C LYS A 386 -19.06 34.08 61.47
N ASP A 387 -19.08 32.82 61.01
CA ASP A 387 -17.87 32.14 60.56
C ASP A 387 -17.36 32.72 59.22
N HIS A 388 -18.24 33.03 58.27
CA HIS A 388 -17.89 33.77 57.05
C HIS A 388 -17.33 35.16 57.36
N VAL A 389 -17.86 35.88 58.35
CA VAL A 389 -17.31 37.17 58.78
C VAL A 389 -15.88 37.03 59.30
N LYS A 390 -15.57 35.97 60.07
CA LYS A 390 -14.19 35.69 60.52
C LYS A 390 -13.26 35.41 59.34
N ILE A 391 -13.69 34.59 58.38
CA ILE A 391 -12.91 34.28 57.17
C ILE A 391 -12.67 35.55 56.35
N ILE A 392 -13.69 36.38 56.12
CA ILE A 392 -13.57 37.64 55.39
C ILE A 392 -12.58 38.60 56.07
N ILE A 393 -12.58 38.66 57.41
CA ILE A 393 -11.61 39.46 58.16
C ILE A 393 -10.19 38.91 57.98
N GLY A 394 -10.01 37.59 58.04
CA GLY A 394 -8.75 36.91 57.76
C GLY A 394 -8.23 37.21 56.35
N CYS A 395 -9.06 37.00 55.33
CA CYS A 395 -8.71 37.30 53.93
C CYS A 395 -8.43 38.79 53.72
N ARG A 396 -9.15 39.71 54.39
CA ARG A 396 -8.84 41.16 54.33
C ARG A 396 -7.47 41.48 54.92
N HIS A 397 -7.09 40.81 56.00
CA HIS A 397 -5.77 40.97 56.61
C HIS A 397 -4.66 40.45 55.68
N GLU A 398 -4.83 39.27 55.12
CA GLU A 398 -3.90 38.71 54.12
C GLU A 398 -3.79 39.59 52.88
N ASN A 399 -4.90 40.10 52.35
CA ASN A 399 -4.89 41.02 51.20
C ASN A 399 -4.12 42.31 51.52
N LYS A 400 -4.20 42.80 52.76
CA LYS A 400 -3.43 43.96 53.21
C LYS A 400 -1.93 43.65 53.24
N ASN A 401 -1.54 42.48 53.75
CA ASN A 401 -0.15 42.03 53.79
C ASN A 401 0.43 41.77 52.39
N LEU A 402 -0.35 41.20 51.49
CA LEU A 402 0.06 41.02 50.09
C LEU A 402 0.22 42.37 49.39
N LYS A 403 -0.66 43.34 49.65
CA LYS A 403 -0.51 44.70 49.11
C LYS A 403 0.78 45.36 49.59
N THR A 404 1.15 45.22 50.85
CA THR A 404 2.42 45.77 51.36
C THR A 404 3.63 45.09 50.72
N GLN A 405 3.61 43.76 50.56
CA GLN A 405 4.66 43.04 49.84
C GLN A 405 4.78 43.47 48.37
N VAL A 406 3.66 43.68 47.69
CA VAL A 406 3.67 44.18 46.29
C VAL A 406 4.27 45.58 46.22
N THR A 407 3.99 46.46 47.18
CA THR A 407 4.62 47.80 47.20
C THR A 407 6.11 47.74 47.48
N GLU A 408 6.57 46.86 48.38
CA GLU A 408 7.98 46.65 48.67
C GLU A 408 8.74 46.11 47.45
N LEU A 409 8.18 45.11 46.76
CA LEU A 409 8.76 44.55 45.54
C LEU A 409 8.81 45.55 44.38
N LYS A 410 7.78 46.40 44.24
CA LYS A 410 7.79 47.50 43.25
C LYS A 410 8.90 48.49 43.54
N HIS A 411 9.06 48.88 44.81
CA HIS A 411 10.15 49.77 45.21
C HIS A 411 11.52 49.15 44.93
N ALA A 412 11.72 47.87 45.27
CA ALA A 412 12.95 47.15 44.96
C ALA A 412 13.23 47.09 43.44
N LEU A 413 12.20 46.87 42.62
CA LEU A 413 12.33 46.88 41.16
C LEU A 413 12.75 48.27 40.63
N GLU A 414 12.17 49.35 41.14
CA GLU A 414 12.53 50.72 40.79
C GLU A 414 13.98 51.05 41.20
N GLU A 415 14.42 50.61 42.38
CA GLU A 415 15.82 50.71 42.80
C GLU A 415 16.77 49.92 41.88
N HIS A 416 16.39 48.72 41.47
CA HIS A 416 17.21 47.94 40.53
C HIS A 416 17.24 48.57 39.13
N ALA A 417 16.11 49.10 38.66
CA ALA A 417 16.04 49.82 37.39
C ALA A 417 16.91 51.08 37.40
N THR A 418 16.85 51.87 38.46
CA THR A 418 17.71 53.05 38.63
C THR A 418 19.19 52.68 38.70
N LYS A 419 19.57 51.66 39.48
CA LYS A 419 20.95 51.11 39.49
C LYS A 419 21.39 50.67 38.09
N ASN A 420 20.53 50.01 37.33
CA ASN A 420 20.87 49.58 35.97
C ASN A 420 21.07 50.76 35.01
N THR A 421 20.25 51.81 35.12
CA THR A 421 20.46 53.05 34.33
C THR A 421 21.75 53.78 34.73
N GLN A 422 22.10 53.79 36.02
CA GLN A 422 23.38 54.33 36.50
C GLN A 422 24.55 53.51 35.96
N ASN A 423 24.48 52.18 36.00
CA ASN A 423 25.48 51.30 35.39
C ASN A 423 25.60 51.54 33.89
N ALA A 424 24.49 51.72 33.17
CA ALA A 424 24.51 52.04 31.75
C ALA A 424 25.19 53.39 31.47
N LYS A 425 24.98 54.42 32.32
CA LYS A 425 25.69 55.69 32.23
C LYS A 425 27.19 55.52 32.47
N ILE A 426 27.58 54.76 33.49
CA ILE A 426 28.98 54.44 33.78
C ILE A 426 29.62 53.70 32.59
N ILE A 427 28.94 52.70 32.03
CA ILE A 427 29.42 51.99 30.82
C ILE A 427 29.58 52.96 29.66
N ASN A 428 28.67 53.92 29.49
CA ASN A 428 28.74 54.90 28.41
C ASN A 428 29.88 55.91 28.63
N GLU A 429 30.12 56.34 29.86
CA GLU A 429 31.26 57.17 30.24
C GLU A 429 32.60 56.43 30.06
N LEU A 430 32.65 55.15 30.44
CA LEU A 430 33.81 54.28 30.21
C LEU A 430 34.06 54.07 28.71
N ARG A 431 33.00 53.89 27.92
CA ARG A 431 33.10 53.88 26.46
C ARG A 431 33.66 55.20 25.96
N LEU A 432 33.18 56.34 26.45
CA LEU A 432 33.66 57.69 26.09
C LEU A 432 35.13 57.94 26.46
N ARG A 433 35.66 57.28 27.50
CA ARG A 433 37.07 57.33 27.91
C ARG A 433 38.00 56.41 27.10
N LEU A 434 37.46 55.43 26.37
CA LEU A 434 38.28 54.61 25.47
C LEU A 434 38.78 55.46 24.29
N PRO A 435 40.10 55.48 24.00
CA PRO A 435 40.68 56.14 22.84
C PRO A 435 40.06 55.65 21.52
N VAL A 436 39.92 56.54 20.54
CA VAL A 436 39.28 56.23 19.24
C VAL A 436 39.96 55.05 18.55
N SER A 437 41.28 54.89 18.68
CA SER A 437 42.03 53.74 18.13
C SER A 437 41.62 52.40 18.74
N GLU A 438 41.30 52.34 20.04
CA GLU A 438 40.85 51.10 20.69
C GLU A 438 39.39 50.79 20.35
N ARG A 439 38.54 51.82 20.19
CA ARG A 439 37.17 51.62 19.70
C ARG A 439 37.16 51.11 18.27
N LEU A 440 38.00 51.68 17.41
CA LEU A 440 38.17 51.26 16.02
C LEU A 440 38.74 49.84 15.93
N ALA A 441 39.67 49.45 16.81
CA ALA A 441 40.17 48.07 16.87
C ALA A 441 39.08 47.06 17.27
N VAL A 442 38.20 47.42 18.20
CA VAL A 442 37.06 46.57 18.60
C VAL A 442 36.01 46.50 17.48
N THR A 443 35.70 47.61 16.81
CA THR A 443 34.78 47.60 15.66
C THR A 443 35.38 46.91 14.43
N GLU A 444 36.68 47.05 14.16
CA GLU A 444 37.38 46.28 13.10
C GLU A 444 37.41 44.80 13.44
N HIS A 445 37.56 44.42 14.71
CA HIS A 445 37.50 43.02 15.12
C HIS A 445 36.09 42.45 14.89
N VAL A 446 35.05 43.24 15.12
CA VAL A 446 33.65 42.87 14.84
C VAL A 446 33.35 42.87 13.33
N GLU A 447 33.87 43.81 12.55
CA GLU A 447 33.69 43.87 11.09
C GLU A 447 34.45 42.76 10.36
N ARG A 448 35.66 42.40 10.82
CA ARG A 448 36.41 41.24 10.28
C ARG A 448 35.71 39.91 10.55
N LEU A 449 34.86 39.83 11.58
CA LEU A 449 33.99 38.67 11.82
C LEU A 449 32.79 38.67 10.85
N VAL A 450 32.35 39.82 10.33
CA VAL A 450 31.20 39.95 9.43
C VAL A 450 31.57 39.75 7.94
N THR A 451 32.79 40.08 7.50
CA THR A 451 33.20 40.03 6.08
C THR A 451 33.70 38.67 5.55
N ARG A 452 33.59 37.58 6.32
CA ARG A 452 33.77 36.19 5.82
C ARG A 452 32.43 35.43 5.92
N PRO A 453 31.49 35.62 4.98
CA PRO A 453 30.11 35.18 5.19
C PRO A 453 29.97 33.65 5.26
N GLN A 454 30.74 32.89 4.47
CA GLN A 454 30.59 31.42 4.44
C GLN A 454 31.38 30.68 5.53
N ASP A 455 32.56 31.18 5.92
CA ASP A 455 33.34 30.55 7.00
C ASP A 455 32.92 31.00 8.40
N TYR A 456 32.41 32.23 8.57
CA TYR A 456 31.98 32.72 9.88
C TYR A 456 30.57 32.26 10.22
N GLU A 457 29.63 32.22 9.28
CA GLU A 457 28.32 31.59 9.54
C GLU A 457 28.46 30.08 9.72
N ALA A 458 29.33 29.40 8.95
CA ALA A 458 29.60 27.97 9.19
C ALA A 458 30.32 27.75 10.51
N LYS A 459 31.30 28.57 10.90
CA LYS A 459 31.96 28.47 12.22
C LYS A 459 31.04 28.87 13.37
N LYS A 460 30.16 29.85 13.19
CA LYS A 460 29.18 30.28 14.19
C LYS A 460 28.05 29.27 14.30
N ALA A 461 27.60 28.67 13.20
CA ALA A 461 26.67 27.56 13.20
C ALA A 461 27.33 26.30 13.81
N LEU A 462 28.61 26.04 13.54
CA LEU A 462 29.39 24.97 14.17
C LEU A 462 29.61 25.24 15.66
N GLN A 463 29.88 26.48 16.06
CA GLN A 463 30.09 26.87 17.45
C GLN A 463 28.76 26.88 18.22
N VAL A 464 27.66 27.30 17.58
CA VAL A 464 26.30 27.15 18.11
C VAL A 464 25.99 25.67 18.23
N ALA A 465 26.24 24.84 17.20
CA ALA A 465 26.07 23.40 17.26
C ALA A 465 26.91 22.76 18.37
N GLN A 466 28.18 23.13 18.53
CA GLN A 466 29.07 22.66 19.59
C GLN A 466 28.61 23.14 20.97
N SER A 467 28.10 24.37 21.10
CA SER A 467 27.54 24.88 22.35
C SER A 467 26.22 24.20 22.69
N THR A 468 25.38 23.87 21.71
CA THR A 468 24.16 23.09 21.90
C THR A 468 24.48 21.65 22.24
N ILE A 469 25.49 21.04 21.61
CA ILE A 469 25.98 19.70 21.97
C ILE A 469 26.53 19.71 23.38
N SER A 470 27.34 20.71 23.77
CA SER A 470 27.86 20.86 25.12
C SER A 470 26.74 21.07 26.16
N SER A 471 25.73 21.89 25.83
CA SER A 471 24.57 22.09 26.69
C SER A 471 23.70 20.83 26.80
N LEU A 472 23.57 20.06 25.72
CA LEU A 472 22.85 18.78 25.71
C LEU A 472 23.64 17.72 26.47
N GLN A 473 24.96 17.69 26.35
CA GLN A 473 25.84 16.83 27.15
C GLN A 473 25.73 17.18 28.63
N GLN A 474 25.78 18.47 29.01
CA GLN A 474 25.54 18.90 30.40
C GLN A 474 24.13 18.56 30.90
N MET A 475 23.13 18.59 30.01
CA MET A 475 21.76 18.19 30.37
C MET A 475 21.67 16.67 30.54
N ILE A 476 22.38 15.89 29.73
CA ILE A 476 22.49 14.44 29.86
C ILE A 476 23.21 14.09 31.17
N THR A 477 24.35 14.71 31.47
CA THR A 477 25.06 14.45 32.73
C THR A 477 24.20 14.82 33.95
N LYS A 478 23.49 15.95 33.91
CA LYS A 478 22.53 16.30 34.98
C LYS A 478 21.38 15.31 35.09
N LYS A 479 20.89 14.78 33.96
CA LYS A 479 19.87 13.73 33.96
C LYS A 479 20.42 12.42 34.51
N GLU A 480 21.64 12.03 34.15
CA GLU A 480 22.34 10.86 34.69
C GLU A 480 22.57 11.00 36.20
N GLU A 481 23.03 12.16 36.68
CA GLU A 481 23.14 12.47 38.12
C GLU A 481 21.78 12.41 38.83
N SER A 482 20.71 12.91 38.21
CA SER A 482 19.36 12.82 38.79
C SER A 482 18.86 11.37 38.85
N ILE A 483 19.13 10.58 37.81
CA ILE A 483 18.78 9.15 37.77
C ILE A 483 19.54 8.39 38.84
N LEU A 484 20.84 8.66 39.02
CA LEU A 484 21.64 8.09 40.10
C LEU A 484 21.06 8.43 41.47
N LYS A 485 20.68 9.69 41.71
CA LYS A 485 20.00 10.09 42.96
C LYS A 485 18.67 9.37 43.17
N TYR A 486 17.87 9.19 42.11
CA TYR A 486 16.62 8.43 42.22
C TYR A 486 16.86 6.94 42.44
N GLN A 487 17.92 6.38 41.86
CA GLN A 487 18.34 5.00 42.13
C GLN A 487 18.81 4.83 43.57
N GLU A 488 19.54 5.81 44.12
CA GLU A 488 19.95 5.84 45.53
C GLU A 488 18.74 5.96 46.47
N LEU A 489 17.81 6.89 46.21
CA LEU A 489 16.56 7.01 46.99
C LEU A 489 15.69 5.75 46.92
N LEU A 490 15.63 5.09 45.76
CA LEU A 490 14.92 3.81 45.62
C LEU A 490 15.62 2.69 46.39
N LYS A 491 16.95 2.72 46.45
CA LYS A 491 17.72 1.77 47.24
C LYS A 491 17.53 2.02 48.73
N GLU A 492 17.63 3.27 49.18
CA GLU A 492 17.37 3.69 50.57
C GLU A 492 15.95 3.32 51.01
N SER A 493 14.93 3.58 50.18
CA SER A 493 13.55 3.15 50.47
C SER A 493 13.39 1.63 50.55
N ARG A 494 14.13 0.86 49.75
CA ARG A 494 14.13 -0.61 49.85
C ARG A 494 14.84 -1.08 51.11
N ASP A 495 15.98 -0.48 51.45
CA ASP A 495 16.75 -0.80 52.65
C ASP A 495 15.94 -0.44 53.92
N ASP A 496 15.21 0.68 53.93
CA ASP A 496 14.30 1.08 55.00
C ASP A 496 13.12 0.12 55.13
N MET A 497 12.52 -0.31 54.02
CA MET A 497 11.46 -1.31 54.01
C MET A 497 11.97 -2.67 54.52
N GLU A 498 13.19 -3.06 54.16
CA GLU A 498 13.82 -4.26 54.68
C GLU A 498 14.11 -4.15 56.18
N ALA A 499 14.60 -3.00 56.65
CA ALA A 499 14.85 -2.74 58.07
C ALA A 499 13.56 -2.75 58.88
N GLN A 500 12.48 -2.10 58.41
CA GLN A 500 11.16 -2.19 59.03
C GLN A 500 10.65 -3.62 59.02
N THR A 501 10.77 -4.35 57.92
CA THR A 501 10.35 -5.76 57.86
C THR A 501 11.13 -6.61 58.86
N GLN A 502 12.41 -6.35 59.07
CA GLN A 502 13.22 -7.03 60.09
C GLN A 502 12.80 -6.64 61.51
N GLN A 503 12.51 -5.36 61.78
CA GLN A 503 11.96 -4.92 63.07
C GLN A 503 10.63 -5.58 63.37
N HIS A 504 9.69 -5.60 62.42
CA HIS A 504 8.40 -6.25 62.58
C HIS A 504 8.58 -7.77 62.84
N LYS A 505 9.53 -8.43 62.15
CA LYS A 505 9.86 -9.83 62.44
C LYS A 505 10.42 -10.03 63.86
N ALA A 506 11.24 -9.11 64.35
CA ALA A 506 11.77 -9.16 65.71
C ALA A 506 10.68 -8.90 66.76
N GLU A 507 9.79 -7.94 66.53
CA GLU A 507 8.64 -7.66 67.38
C GLU A 507 7.66 -8.83 67.43
N ILE A 508 7.36 -9.45 66.28
CA ILE A 508 6.52 -10.65 66.22
C ILE A 508 7.15 -11.78 67.05
N LYS A 509 8.46 -12.01 66.94
CA LYS A 509 9.15 -13.00 67.76
C LYS A 509 9.06 -12.66 69.25
N LEU A 510 9.29 -11.40 69.61
CA LEU A 510 9.24 -10.97 71.02
C LEU A 510 7.81 -11.09 71.59
N LEU A 511 6.79 -10.80 70.79
CA LEU A 511 5.39 -11.01 71.15
C LEU A 511 5.04 -12.49 71.25
N GLN A 512 5.57 -13.35 70.37
CA GLN A 512 5.42 -14.80 70.47
C GLN A 512 6.08 -15.35 71.74
N ASP A 513 7.30 -14.92 72.05
CA ASP A 513 8.02 -15.32 73.26
C ASP A 513 7.30 -14.83 74.52
N ARG A 514 6.75 -13.61 74.49
CA ARG A 514 5.95 -13.06 75.59
C ARG A 514 4.62 -13.80 75.75
N LEU A 515 3.96 -14.15 74.65
CA LEU A 515 2.75 -14.96 74.68
C LEU A 515 3.04 -16.33 75.29
N GLN A 516 4.13 -16.99 74.88
CA GLN A 516 4.55 -18.26 75.47
C GLN A 516 4.86 -18.13 76.97
N LEU A 517 5.51 -17.03 77.38
CA LEU A 517 5.80 -16.77 78.78
C LEU A 517 4.54 -16.47 79.60
N GLU A 518 3.59 -15.75 79.03
CA GLU A 518 2.27 -15.48 79.62
C GLU A 518 1.41 -16.75 79.67
N GLU A 519 1.48 -17.62 78.67
CA GLU A 519 0.85 -18.95 78.66
C GLU A 519 1.46 -19.85 79.75
N ASP A 520 2.79 -19.88 79.88
CA ASP A 520 3.49 -20.61 80.93
C ASP A 520 3.20 -20.04 82.32
N GLU A 521 3.12 -18.72 82.47
CA GLU A 521 2.70 -18.06 83.70
C GLU A 521 1.24 -18.33 84.04
N ALA A 522 0.34 -18.30 83.05
CA ALA A 522 -1.06 -18.62 83.22
C ALA A 522 -1.24 -20.09 83.61
N LEU A 523 -0.47 -21.00 83.02
CA LEU A 523 -0.40 -22.42 83.41
C LEU A 523 0.15 -22.59 84.83
N ARG A 524 1.19 -21.84 85.22
CA ARG A 524 1.71 -21.84 86.59
C ARG A 524 0.70 -21.27 87.58
N LYS A 525 0.05 -20.15 87.26
CA LYS A 525 -1.01 -19.52 88.06
C LYS A 525 -2.22 -20.42 88.17
N PHE A 526 -2.61 -21.10 87.09
CA PHE A 526 -3.68 -22.09 87.08
C PHE A 526 -3.35 -23.28 87.97
N LYS A 527 -2.12 -23.82 87.89
CA LYS A 527 -1.66 -24.87 88.79
C LYS A 527 -1.61 -24.40 90.25
N ALA A 528 -1.16 -23.17 90.50
CA ALA A 528 -1.14 -22.55 91.83
C ALA A 528 -2.56 -22.29 92.37
N HIS A 529 -3.49 -21.80 91.54
CA HIS A 529 -4.90 -21.62 91.87
C HIS A 529 -5.59 -22.96 92.08
N GLN A 530 -5.24 -24.00 91.32
CA GLN A 530 -5.77 -25.33 91.54
C GLN A 530 -5.27 -25.91 92.86
N THR A 531 -3.99 -25.69 93.23
CA THR A 531 -3.48 -26.05 94.56
C THR A 531 -4.08 -25.19 95.67
N ASP A 532 -4.33 -23.90 95.44
CA ASP A 532 -4.94 -23.00 96.41
C ASP A 532 -6.44 -23.26 96.58
N VAL A 533 -7.18 -23.62 95.53
CA VAL A 533 -8.60 -24.02 95.60
C VAL A 533 -8.75 -25.39 96.28
N ILE A 534 -7.80 -26.31 96.07
CA ILE A 534 -7.75 -27.58 96.82
C ILE A 534 -7.43 -27.32 98.31
N ASN A 535 -6.59 -26.33 98.62
CA ASN A 535 -6.23 -25.95 100.00
C ASN A 535 -7.25 -25.02 100.69
N SER A 536 -8.05 -24.26 99.93
CA SER A 536 -9.01 -23.25 100.43
C SER A 536 -10.48 -23.65 100.24
N ALA A 537 -10.77 -24.90 99.87
CA ALA A 537 -12.10 -25.50 99.92
C ALA A 537 -12.63 -25.69 101.37
N SER A 538 -12.37 -24.73 102.24
CA SER A 538 -13.08 -24.52 103.49
C SER A 538 -13.48 -23.04 103.61
N SER A 539 -14.78 -22.81 103.45
CA SER A 539 -15.52 -21.59 103.80
C SER A 539 -15.50 -20.39 102.82
N ALA A 540 -16.50 -20.30 101.95
CA ALA A 540 -17.51 -19.22 101.94
C ALA A 540 -18.46 -19.35 100.74
N ARG A 541 -19.76 -19.09 100.96
CA ARG A 541 -20.77 -19.03 99.89
C ARG A 541 -20.63 -17.69 99.13
N PRO A 542 -20.60 -17.67 97.78
CA PRO A 542 -20.41 -16.43 97.01
C PRO A 542 -21.63 -15.51 97.11
N GLY A 543 -21.39 -14.20 97.15
CA GLY A 543 -22.46 -13.19 97.19
C GLY A 543 -23.12 -12.96 95.83
N ASN A 544 -24.35 -12.44 95.83
CA ASN A 544 -25.18 -12.25 94.62
C ASN A 544 -24.56 -11.33 93.54
N ARG A 545 -23.60 -10.46 93.90
CA ARG A 545 -22.83 -9.66 92.92
C ARG A 545 -21.73 -10.47 92.23
N GLU A 546 -21.10 -11.39 92.95
CA GLU A 546 -20.06 -12.27 92.41
C GLU A 546 -20.68 -13.30 91.47
N LEU A 547 -21.90 -13.77 91.76
CA LEU A 547 -22.70 -14.63 90.88
C LEU A 547 -23.11 -13.93 89.57
N LYS A 548 -23.51 -12.66 89.61
CA LYS A 548 -23.82 -11.90 88.38
C LYS A 548 -22.59 -11.68 87.50
N ARG A 549 -21.47 -11.33 88.12
CA ARG A 549 -20.20 -11.16 87.38
C ARG A 549 -19.71 -12.48 86.78
N LEU A 550 -19.92 -13.59 87.47
CA LEU A 550 -19.66 -14.94 86.93
C LEU A 550 -20.57 -15.24 85.73
N SER A 551 -21.88 -14.96 85.83
CA SER A 551 -22.83 -15.13 84.71
C SER A 551 -22.44 -14.29 83.49
N GLU A 552 -22.04 -13.03 83.69
CA GLU A 552 -21.60 -12.14 82.60
C GLU A 552 -20.28 -12.64 81.96
N LEU A 553 -19.36 -13.18 82.75
CA LEU A 553 -18.12 -13.77 82.24
C LEU A 553 -18.37 -15.10 81.53
N GLU A 554 -19.33 -15.90 81.98
CA GLU A 554 -19.77 -17.13 81.32
C GLU A 554 -20.47 -16.82 79.98
N GLU A 555 -21.31 -15.78 79.92
CA GLU A 555 -21.92 -15.30 78.69
C GLU A 555 -20.87 -14.80 77.69
N LEU A 556 -19.90 -13.99 78.13
CA LEU A 556 -18.80 -13.52 77.27
C LEU A 556 -17.89 -14.67 76.80
N ALA A 557 -17.62 -15.65 77.66
CA ALA A 557 -16.86 -16.84 77.27
C ALA A 557 -17.62 -17.66 76.22
N ALA A 558 -18.93 -17.86 76.39
CA ALA A 558 -19.77 -18.54 75.42
C ALA A 558 -19.86 -17.77 74.09
N GLU A 559 -19.95 -16.44 74.12
CA GLU A 559 -19.90 -15.60 72.92
C GLU A 559 -18.55 -15.71 72.19
N GLN A 560 -17.45 -15.70 72.93
CA GLN A 560 -16.10 -15.88 72.36
C GLN A 560 -15.90 -17.29 71.78
N GLU A 561 -16.35 -18.34 72.45
CA GLU A 561 -16.31 -19.71 71.94
C GLU A 561 -17.13 -19.87 70.67
N ASN A 562 -18.33 -19.28 70.63
CA ASN A 562 -19.18 -19.27 69.42
C ASN A 562 -18.53 -18.47 68.27
N ALA A 563 -17.91 -17.34 68.57
CA ALA A 563 -17.18 -16.54 67.58
C ALA A 563 -15.96 -17.29 67.02
N LEU A 564 -15.20 -17.98 67.87
CA LEU A 564 -14.06 -18.81 67.47
C LEU A 564 -14.51 -20.03 66.64
N ALA A 565 -15.60 -20.69 67.02
CA ALA A 565 -16.17 -21.78 66.24
C ALA A 565 -16.61 -21.30 64.84
N ALA A 566 -17.28 -20.14 64.75
CA ALA A 566 -17.66 -19.55 63.48
C ALA A 566 -16.44 -19.15 62.62
N ALA A 567 -15.37 -18.62 63.24
CA ALA A 567 -14.14 -18.29 62.54
C ALA A 567 -13.41 -19.54 62.03
N ALA A 568 -13.35 -20.61 62.85
CA ALA A 568 -12.76 -21.89 62.47
C ALA A 568 -13.51 -22.54 61.31
N GLU A 569 -14.85 -22.51 61.31
CA GLU A 569 -15.65 -22.99 60.18
C GLU A 569 -15.39 -22.17 58.91
N ARG A 570 -15.32 -20.84 59.01
CA ARG A 570 -15.01 -19.98 57.84
C ARG A 570 -13.63 -20.27 57.29
N TYR A 571 -12.63 -20.45 58.16
CA TYR A 571 -11.28 -20.84 57.76
C TYR A 571 -11.25 -22.21 57.08
N GLN A 572 -11.97 -23.19 57.63
CA GLN A 572 -12.05 -24.54 57.06
C GLN A 572 -12.73 -24.53 55.67
N ARG A 573 -13.81 -23.74 55.50
CA ARG A 573 -14.48 -23.55 54.21
C ARG A 573 -13.54 -22.92 53.19
N SER A 574 -12.87 -21.82 53.55
CA SER A 574 -11.89 -21.14 52.69
C SER A 574 -10.73 -22.05 52.30
N ARG A 575 -10.21 -22.85 53.25
CA ARG A 575 -9.15 -23.83 52.99
C ARG A 575 -9.60 -24.94 52.03
N ASN A 576 -10.83 -25.42 52.17
CA ASN A 576 -11.40 -26.43 51.27
C ASN A 576 -11.64 -25.86 49.86
N GLU A 577 -12.09 -24.61 49.76
CA GLU A 577 -12.23 -23.91 48.48
C GLU A 577 -10.88 -23.70 47.80
N PHE A 578 -9.86 -23.28 48.55
CA PHE A 578 -8.49 -23.17 48.04
C PHE A 578 -7.96 -24.52 47.54
N GLY A 579 -8.21 -25.61 48.28
CA GLY A 579 -7.86 -26.96 47.83
C GLY A 579 -8.53 -27.35 46.51
N LYS A 580 -9.82 -27.05 46.35
CA LYS A 580 -10.55 -27.30 45.10
C LYS A 580 -10.00 -26.48 43.93
N LEU A 581 -9.74 -25.18 44.15
CA LEU A 581 -9.16 -24.30 43.14
C LEU A 581 -7.76 -24.77 42.72
N LYS A 582 -6.95 -25.25 43.67
CA LYS A 582 -5.62 -25.79 43.38
C LYS A 582 -5.69 -27.02 42.48
N VAL A 583 -6.55 -27.99 42.80
CA VAL A 583 -6.75 -29.19 41.97
C VAL A 583 -7.25 -28.81 40.57
N GLN A 584 -8.23 -27.90 40.48
CA GLN A 584 -8.71 -27.40 39.19
C GLN A 584 -7.61 -26.73 38.36
N CYS A 585 -6.71 -25.96 38.99
CA CYS A 585 -5.57 -25.37 38.30
C CYS A 585 -4.58 -26.43 37.81
N GLU A 586 -4.27 -27.44 38.64
CA GLU A 586 -3.39 -28.55 38.26
C GLU A 586 -3.97 -29.36 37.08
N ASP A 587 -5.28 -29.62 37.09
CA ASP A 587 -5.99 -30.29 35.99
C ASP A 587 -5.96 -29.46 34.69
N MET A 588 -6.22 -28.15 34.79
CA MET A 588 -6.13 -27.25 33.62
C MET A 588 -4.72 -27.21 33.04
N VAL A 589 -3.68 -27.14 33.88
CA VAL A 589 -2.28 -27.16 33.44
C VAL A 589 -1.95 -28.50 32.77
N SER A 590 -2.41 -29.62 33.32
CA SER A 590 -2.25 -30.96 32.73
C SER A 590 -2.93 -31.08 31.36
N GLU A 591 -4.15 -30.55 31.21
CA GLU A 591 -4.84 -30.53 29.92
C GLU A 591 -4.14 -29.65 28.88
N ILE A 592 -3.66 -28.47 29.28
CA ILE A 592 -2.91 -27.57 28.39
C ILE A 592 -1.62 -28.24 27.94
N SER A 593 -0.89 -28.90 28.85
CA SER A 593 0.33 -29.65 28.51
C SER A 593 0.05 -30.75 27.49
N LYS A 594 -1.00 -31.56 27.69
CA LYS A 594 -1.40 -32.61 26.72
C LYS A 594 -1.78 -32.05 25.36
N LYS A 595 -2.49 -30.92 25.32
CA LYS A 595 -2.84 -30.23 24.06
C LYS A 595 -1.60 -29.71 23.35
N ALA A 596 -0.61 -29.18 24.07
CA ALA A 596 0.66 -28.75 23.52
C ALA A 596 1.45 -29.93 22.93
N GLU A 597 1.58 -31.05 23.66
CA GLU A 597 2.25 -32.26 23.18
C GLU A 597 1.60 -32.83 21.90
N LEU A 598 0.26 -32.87 21.85
CA LEU A 598 -0.48 -33.29 20.66
C LEU A 598 -0.27 -32.35 19.46
N ALA A 599 -0.18 -31.03 19.71
CA ALA A 599 0.10 -30.06 18.66
C ALA A 599 1.53 -30.23 18.13
N GLU A 600 2.52 -30.40 19.00
CA GLU A 600 3.91 -30.68 18.62
C GLU A 600 4.03 -31.97 17.80
N ALA A 601 3.36 -33.05 18.20
CA ALA A 601 3.35 -34.31 17.45
C ALA A 601 2.79 -34.14 16.03
N ARG A 602 1.68 -33.40 15.88
CA ARG A 602 1.09 -33.09 14.55
C ARG A 602 2.01 -32.24 13.69
N LEU A 603 2.69 -31.25 14.28
CA LEU A 603 3.65 -30.42 13.57
C LEU A 603 4.86 -31.25 13.10
N LEU A 604 5.38 -32.14 13.94
CA LEU A 604 6.46 -33.06 13.57
C LEU A 604 6.05 -33.99 12.43
N GLU A 605 4.83 -34.52 12.45
CA GLU A 605 4.31 -35.36 11.37
C GLU A 605 4.14 -34.56 10.06
N ARG A 606 3.67 -33.32 10.14
CA ARG A 606 3.55 -32.42 8.97
C ARG A 606 4.91 -32.06 8.39
N ILE A 607 5.92 -31.80 9.23
CA ILE A 607 7.30 -31.55 8.80
C ILE A 607 7.84 -32.76 8.05
N LYS A 608 7.71 -33.97 8.61
CA LYS A 608 8.12 -35.20 7.92
C LYS A 608 7.40 -35.39 6.58
N GLY A 609 6.10 -35.09 6.52
CA GLY A 609 5.34 -35.13 5.27
C GLY A 609 5.89 -34.16 4.22
N LEU A 610 6.24 -32.94 4.62
CA LEU A 610 6.83 -31.94 3.73
C LEU A 610 8.25 -32.30 3.30
N GLU A 611 9.05 -32.89 4.18
CA GLU A 611 10.39 -33.41 3.84
C GLU A 611 10.30 -34.50 2.78
N ASN A 612 9.37 -35.46 2.93
CA ASN A 612 9.14 -36.50 1.93
C ASN A 612 8.63 -35.93 0.58
N GLU A 613 7.74 -34.93 0.61
CA GLU A 613 7.27 -34.24 -0.61
C GLU A 613 8.42 -33.48 -1.30
N LEU A 614 9.32 -32.87 -0.52
CA LEU A 614 10.50 -32.18 -1.03
C LEU A 614 11.45 -33.17 -1.71
N GLU A 615 11.78 -34.28 -1.05
CA GLU A 615 12.63 -35.33 -1.62
C GLU A 615 12.05 -35.91 -2.92
N SER A 616 10.74 -36.19 -2.95
CA SER A 616 10.06 -36.67 -4.16
C SER A 616 10.13 -35.65 -5.29
N ARG A 617 9.96 -34.36 -5.00
CA ARG A 617 10.09 -33.29 -6.01
C ARG A 617 11.52 -33.12 -6.50
N GLU A 618 12.50 -33.21 -5.62
CA GLU A 618 13.91 -33.18 -6.00
C GLU A 618 14.27 -34.36 -6.90
N GLN A 619 13.77 -35.56 -6.60
CA GLN A 619 13.99 -36.73 -7.43
C GLN A 619 13.35 -36.57 -8.82
N ASN A 620 12.10 -36.10 -8.88
CA ASN A 620 11.44 -35.78 -10.15
C ASN A 620 12.19 -34.72 -10.95
N LEU A 621 12.70 -33.66 -10.29
CA LEU A 621 13.50 -32.64 -10.96
C LEU A 621 14.79 -33.24 -11.54
N ARG A 622 15.49 -34.10 -10.78
CA ARG A 622 16.70 -34.80 -11.24
C ARG A 622 16.41 -35.72 -12.43
N GLU A 623 15.27 -36.38 -12.46
CA GLU A 623 14.84 -37.20 -13.60
C GLU A 623 14.54 -36.34 -14.82
N ARG A 624 13.77 -35.25 -14.66
CA ARG A 624 13.48 -34.30 -15.76
C ARG A 624 14.71 -33.59 -16.29
N THR A 625 15.70 -33.28 -15.46
CA THR A 625 16.96 -32.70 -15.95
C THR A 625 17.72 -33.70 -16.81
N LYS A 626 17.78 -34.98 -16.41
CA LYS A 626 18.39 -36.04 -17.23
C LYS A 626 17.65 -36.25 -18.55
N GLU A 627 16.32 -36.24 -18.55
CA GLU A 627 15.53 -36.31 -19.78
C GLU A 627 15.83 -35.14 -20.72
N ASN A 628 15.94 -33.92 -20.18
CA ASN A 628 16.30 -32.76 -20.99
C ASN A 628 17.72 -32.87 -21.55
N GLU A 629 18.69 -33.35 -20.77
CA GLU A 629 20.07 -33.59 -21.23
C GLU A 629 20.08 -34.57 -22.41
N VAL A 630 19.39 -35.71 -22.29
CA VAL A 630 19.26 -36.70 -23.38
C VAL A 630 18.60 -36.09 -24.60
N LEU A 631 17.49 -35.36 -24.44
CA LEU A 631 16.80 -34.70 -25.56
C LEU A 631 17.67 -33.63 -26.23
N THR A 632 18.51 -32.92 -25.48
CA THR A 632 19.47 -31.97 -26.05
C THR A 632 20.56 -32.67 -26.84
N GLU A 633 21.09 -33.77 -26.34
CA GLU A 633 22.07 -34.60 -27.07
C GLU A 633 21.45 -35.17 -28.36
N GLU A 634 20.20 -35.65 -28.32
CA GLU A 634 19.48 -36.13 -29.50
C GLU A 634 19.23 -35.01 -30.53
N LEU A 635 18.88 -33.81 -30.07
CA LEU A 635 18.70 -32.63 -30.93
C LEU A 635 20.00 -32.19 -31.59
N GLU A 636 21.11 -32.21 -30.85
CA GLU A 636 22.44 -31.90 -31.38
C GLU A 636 22.87 -32.96 -32.39
N ALA A 637 22.70 -34.24 -32.10
CA ALA A 637 22.96 -35.33 -33.04
C ALA A 637 22.11 -35.20 -34.32
N ALA A 638 20.83 -34.84 -34.20
CA ALA A 638 19.95 -34.61 -35.35
C ALA A 638 20.37 -33.38 -36.17
N ARG A 639 20.83 -32.30 -35.50
CA ARG A 639 21.39 -31.11 -36.17
C ARG A 639 22.68 -31.44 -36.90
N GLU A 640 23.62 -32.14 -36.26
CA GLU A 640 24.86 -32.57 -36.89
C GLU A 640 24.61 -33.50 -38.09
N ALA A 641 23.63 -34.40 -38.00
CA ALA A 641 23.23 -35.25 -39.11
C ALA A 641 22.64 -34.44 -40.28
N ASN A 642 21.88 -33.38 -39.99
CA ASN A 642 21.31 -32.47 -40.98
C ASN A 642 22.38 -31.54 -41.61
N GLU A 643 23.39 -31.13 -40.83
CA GLU A 643 24.52 -30.32 -41.31
C GLU A 643 25.53 -31.14 -42.14
N ARG A 644 25.82 -32.39 -41.75
CA ARG A 644 26.70 -33.29 -42.52
C ARG A 644 26.09 -33.74 -43.85
N ALA A 645 24.77 -33.64 -44.04
CA ALA A 645 24.10 -34.09 -45.25
C ALA A 645 23.29 -32.97 -45.93
N PRO A 646 23.84 -32.26 -46.94
CA PRO A 646 22.98 -31.62 -47.93
C PRO A 646 22.31 -32.77 -48.70
N THR A 647 21.06 -33.06 -48.34
CA THR A 647 20.25 -34.19 -48.81
C THR A 647 20.60 -34.54 -50.25
N ARG A 648 21.15 -35.74 -50.45
CA ARG A 648 21.46 -36.32 -51.78
C ARG A 648 20.25 -36.19 -52.72
N ALA A 649 19.04 -36.20 -52.15
CA ALA A 649 17.78 -35.87 -52.80
C ALA A 649 17.69 -34.42 -53.32
N MET A 650 18.07 -33.40 -52.55
CA MET A 650 18.05 -32.01 -52.99
C MET A 650 19.15 -31.70 -54.03
N LYS A 651 20.36 -32.28 -53.88
CA LYS A 651 21.39 -32.18 -54.94
C LYS A 651 20.95 -32.84 -56.24
N SER A 652 20.42 -34.07 -56.18
CA SER A 652 19.91 -34.77 -57.37
C SER A 652 18.70 -34.09 -58.00
N LEU A 653 17.81 -33.47 -57.21
CA LEU A 653 16.69 -32.70 -57.72
C LEU A 653 17.18 -31.44 -58.46
N VAL A 654 18.14 -30.72 -57.88
CA VAL A 654 18.75 -29.54 -58.51
C VAL A 654 19.51 -29.91 -59.80
N GLU A 655 20.23 -31.04 -59.83
CA GLU A 655 20.86 -31.56 -61.05
C GLU A 655 19.85 -31.98 -62.11
N ARG A 656 18.75 -32.64 -61.71
CA ARG A 656 17.68 -33.05 -62.62
C ARG A 656 16.97 -31.83 -63.22
N LEU A 657 16.70 -30.80 -62.41
CA LEU A 657 16.13 -29.52 -62.87
C LEU A 657 17.10 -28.76 -63.81
N ARG A 658 18.40 -28.76 -63.51
CA ARG A 658 19.42 -28.19 -64.43
C ARG A 658 19.45 -28.91 -65.77
N ASN A 659 19.40 -30.24 -65.77
CA ASN A 659 19.38 -31.02 -67.01
C ASN A 659 18.10 -30.79 -67.83
N GLN A 660 16.94 -30.64 -67.18
CA GLN A 660 15.69 -30.29 -67.86
C GLN A 660 15.75 -28.90 -68.49
N LEU A 661 16.31 -27.91 -67.80
CA LEU A 661 16.55 -26.56 -68.36
C LEU A 661 17.46 -26.63 -69.59
N LEU A 662 18.53 -27.43 -69.54
CA LEU A 662 19.48 -27.57 -70.63
C LEU A 662 18.87 -28.23 -71.87
N ILE A 663 17.95 -29.19 -71.67
CA ILE A 663 17.16 -29.80 -72.76
C ILE A 663 16.20 -28.76 -73.36
N LYS A 664 15.49 -27.99 -72.52
CA LYS A 664 14.58 -26.94 -72.97
C LYS A 664 15.29 -25.85 -73.77
N ASP A 665 16.50 -25.45 -73.38
CA ASP A 665 17.34 -24.52 -74.14
C ASP A 665 17.76 -25.09 -75.50
N LYS A 666 18.06 -26.39 -75.58
CA LYS A 666 18.37 -27.06 -76.85
C LYS A 666 17.15 -27.10 -77.77
N GLU A 667 15.98 -27.42 -77.24
CA GLU A 667 14.70 -27.38 -77.97
C GLU A 667 14.37 -25.97 -78.47
N GLN A 668 14.58 -24.94 -77.65
CA GLN A 668 14.37 -23.55 -78.07
C GLN A 668 15.33 -23.15 -79.19
N LYS A 669 16.59 -23.60 -79.15
CA LYS A 669 17.57 -23.37 -80.23
C LYS A 669 17.21 -24.10 -81.52
N THR A 670 16.73 -25.34 -81.45
CA THR A 670 16.30 -26.09 -82.65
C THR A 670 15.06 -25.48 -83.27
N LEU A 671 14.06 -25.10 -82.47
CA LEU A 671 12.87 -24.36 -82.94
C LEU A 671 13.25 -23.02 -83.58
N SER A 672 14.17 -22.28 -82.96
CA SER A 672 14.68 -21.01 -83.51
C SER A 672 15.44 -21.20 -84.82
N LYS A 673 16.09 -22.35 -85.02
CA LYS A 673 16.77 -22.72 -86.27
C LYS A 673 15.76 -23.13 -87.34
N ALA A 674 14.74 -23.91 -86.99
CA ALA A 674 13.65 -24.29 -87.89
C ALA A 674 12.86 -23.07 -88.38
N LEU A 675 12.54 -22.12 -87.50
CA LEU A 675 11.90 -20.85 -87.87
C LEU A 675 12.75 -20.02 -88.83
N ARG A 676 14.08 -20.03 -88.66
CA ARG A 676 15.00 -19.36 -89.60
C ARG A 676 15.03 -20.06 -90.96
N GLN A 677 15.05 -21.39 -90.97
CA GLN A 677 14.99 -22.19 -92.19
C GLN A 677 13.70 -21.92 -92.98
N LEU A 678 12.55 -21.95 -92.29
CA LEU A 678 11.24 -21.73 -92.89
C LEU A 678 11.10 -20.32 -93.48
N ARG A 679 11.69 -19.31 -92.81
CA ARG A 679 11.79 -17.95 -93.37
C ARG A 679 12.67 -17.90 -94.62
N ALA A 680 13.80 -18.62 -94.64
CA ALA A 680 14.67 -18.68 -95.81
C ALA A 680 13.97 -19.38 -96.99
N ASP A 681 13.24 -20.47 -96.73
CA ASP A 681 12.50 -21.21 -97.75
C ASP A 681 11.34 -20.35 -98.33
N MET A 682 10.65 -19.57 -97.49
CA MET A 682 9.65 -18.59 -97.96
C MET A 682 10.24 -17.48 -98.82
N VAL A 683 11.45 -17.01 -98.50
CA VAL A 683 12.14 -15.99 -99.31
C VAL A 683 12.59 -16.59 -100.64
N ASN A 684 13.16 -17.80 -100.64
CA ASN A 684 13.58 -18.48 -101.86
C ASN A 684 12.40 -18.76 -102.80
N THR A 685 11.25 -19.21 -102.28
CA THR A 685 10.04 -19.41 -103.09
C THR A 685 9.48 -18.10 -103.65
N ALA A 686 9.60 -16.98 -102.93
CA ALA A 686 9.26 -15.67 -103.47
C ALA A 686 10.23 -15.21 -104.58
N GLU A 687 11.53 -15.48 -104.44
CA GLU A 687 12.55 -15.19 -105.45
C GLU A 687 12.40 -16.06 -106.71
N GLU A 688 12.07 -17.35 -106.57
CA GLU A 688 11.82 -18.26 -107.69
C GLU A 688 10.59 -17.85 -108.50
N ASN A 689 9.51 -17.44 -107.83
CA ASN A 689 8.32 -16.88 -108.49
C ASN A 689 8.63 -15.58 -109.25
N LEU A 690 9.52 -14.73 -108.72
CA LEU A 690 9.97 -13.51 -109.40
C LEU A 690 10.77 -13.85 -110.67
N ARG A 691 11.64 -14.86 -110.59
CA ARG A 691 12.46 -15.34 -111.72
C ARG A 691 11.61 -15.96 -112.83
N ALA A 692 10.61 -16.76 -112.49
CA ALA A 692 9.67 -17.34 -113.45
C ALA A 692 8.90 -16.25 -114.24
N ASN A 693 8.44 -15.19 -113.56
CA ASN A 693 7.80 -14.05 -114.22
C ASN A 693 8.75 -13.28 -115.16
N THR A 694 10.03 -13.16 -114.82
CA THR A 694 11.02 -12.51 -115.71
C THR A 694 11.39 -13.36 -116.93
N GLN A 695 11.27 -14.69 -116.87
CA GLN A 695 11.53 -15.58 -118.02
C GLN A 695 10.39 -15.52 -119.06
N LEU A 696 9.13 -15.46 -118.61
CA LEU A 696 7.97 -15.29 -119.50
C LEU A 696 8.03 -13.96 -120.28
N ALA A 697 8.52 -12.88 -119.65
CA ALA A 697 8.74 -11.59 -120.31
C ALA A 697 9.88 -11.59 -121.35
N GLY A 698 10.83 -12.53 -121.24
CA GLY A 698 11.94 -12.68 -122.19
C GLY A 698 11.57 -13.48 -123.45
N GLU A 699 10.62 -14.42 -123.35
CA GLU A 699 10.17 -15.25 -124.47
C GLU A 699 9.24 -14.47 -125.43
N GLU A 700 8.48 -13.48 -124.95
CA GLU A 700 7.67 -12.58 -125.81
C GLU A 700 8.51 -11.67 -126.73
N VAL A 701 9.71 -11.26 -126.29
CA VAL A 701 10.61 -10.38 -127.07
C VAL A 701 11.30 -11.14 -128.21
N ASN A 702 11.54 -12.44 -128.03
CA ASN A 702 12.27 -13.25 -129.01
C ASN A 702 11.41 -13.65 -130.22
N VAL A 703 10.09 -13.80 -130.02
CA VAL A 703 9.12 -14.05 -131.11
C VAL A 703 8.95 -12.83 -132.02
N GLN A 704 9.02 -11.61 -131.47
CA GLN A 704 8.91 -10.36 -132.24
C GLN A 704 10.13 -10.11 -133.16
N MET A 705 11.32 -10.59 -132.77
CA MET A 705 12.55 -10.37 -133.54
C MET A 705 12.67 -11.28 -134.77
N ILE A 706 12.07 -12.48 -134.74
CA ILE A 706 12.04 -13.42 -135.87
C ILE A 706 11.06 -12.93 -136.96
N VAL A 707 9.90 -12.39 -136.57
CA VAL A 707 8.91 -11.82 -137.50
C VAL A 707 9.44 -10.58 -138.24
N ALA A 708 10.29 -9.78 -137.59
CA ALA A 708 10.90 -8.60 -138.21
C ALA A 708 11.94 -8.93 -139.31
N ARG A 709 12.61 -10.08 -139.21
CA ARG A 709 13.67 -10.49 -140.15
C ARG A 709 13.10 -11.04 -141.46
N GLU A 710 12.08 -11.90 -141.40
CA GLU A 710 11.44 -12.44 -142.61
C GLU A 710 10.63 -11.39 -143.37
N THR A 711 10.11 -10.37 -142.68
CA THR A 711 9.37 -9.25 -143.30
C THR A 711 10.26 -8.19 -143.96
N ALA A 712 11.59 -8.26 -143.81
CA ALA A 712 12.53 -7.40 -144.52
C ALA A 712 12.96 -7.98 -145.89
N GLU A 713 13.25 -9.29 -145.95
CA GLU A 713 13.66 -9.97 -147.19
C GLU A 713 12.54 -10.04 -148.25
N LEU A 714 11.27 -10.08 -147.81
CA LEU A 714 10.11 -10.02 -148.71
C LEU A 714 9.87 -8.61 -149.28
N ARG A 715 10.24 -7.53 -148.57
CA ARG A 715 10.09 -6.16 -149.08
C ARG A 715 11.08 -5.83 -150.18
N GLU A 716 12.33 -6.30 -150.07
CA GLU A 716 13.38 -6.04 -151.04
C GLU A 716 13.09 -6.71 -152.41
N ARG A 717 12.47 -7.91 -152.39
CA ARG A 717 11.97 -8.58 -153.60
C ARG A 717 10.80 -7.86 -154.27
N VAL A 718 9.94 -7.18 -153.51
CA VAL A 718 8.79 -6.42 -154.03
C VAL A 718 9.26 -5.08 -154.66
N GLU A 719 10.25 -4.41 -154.08
CA GLU A 719 10.84 -3.19 -154.66
C GLU A 719 11.62 -3.46 -155.96
N GLY A 720 12.29 -4.61 -156.07
CA GLY A 720 12.98 -5.03 -157.30
C GLY A 720 12.04 -5.32 -158.48
N LEU A 721 10.80 -5.76 -158.22
CA LEU A 721 9.78 -5.97 -159.26
C LEU A 721 9.03 -4.67 -159.60
N GLY A 722 8.79 -3.80 -158.61
CA GLY A 722 8.18 -2.48 -158.82
C GLY A 722 9.02 -1.56 -159.72
N SER A 723 10.35 -1.58 -159.56
CA SER A 723 11.29 -0.79 -160.37
C SER A 723 11.40 -1.24 -161.84
N ARG A 724 11.13 -2.51 -162.15
CA ARG A 724 11.06 -3.02 -163.54
C ARG A 724 9.72 -2.67 -164.21
N LEU A 725 8.63 -2.64 -163.46
CA LEU A 725 7.30 -2.24 -163.95
C LEU A 725 7.24 -0.75 -164.30
N GLU A 726 7.88 0.10 -163.51
CA GLU A 726 7.89 1.55 -163.73
C GLU A 726 8.70 1.94 -164.98
N LYS A 727 9.78 1.20 -165.29
CA LYS A 727 10.58 1.42 -166.52
C LYS A 727 9.79 1.11 -167.80
N MET A 728 9.09 -0.02 -167.84
CA MET A 728 8.25 -0.39 -169.00
C MET A 728 7.06 0.55 -169.17
N LYS A 729 6.49 1.07 -168.08
CA LYS A 729 5.38 2.03 -168.10
C LYS A 729 5.78 3.41 -168.66
N ASN A 730 7.01 3.85 -168.37
CA ASN A 730 7.55 5.11 -168.87
C ASN A 730 7.94 5.05 -170.35
N GLU A 731 8.38 3.89 -170.85
CA GLU A 731 8.62 3.68 -172.28
C GLU A 731 7.31 3.70 -173.09
N VAL A 732 6.24 3.06 -172.59
CA VAL A 732 4.91 3.06 -173.24
C VAL A 732 4.27 4.45 -173.27
N LYS A 733 4.50 5.30 -172.25
CA LYS A 733 4.04 6.71 -172.26
C LYS A 733 4.74 7.53 -173.33
N LYS A 734 6.06 7.37 -173.50
CA LYS A 734 6.84 8.10 -174.53
C LYS A 734 6.41 7.74 -175.96
N TYR A 735 6.01 6.49 -176.20
CA TYR A 735 5.47 6.10 -177.51
C TYR A 735 4.08 6.71 -177.78
N LYS A 736 3.20 6.79 -176.77
CA LYS A 736 1.86 7.41 -176.92
C LYS A 736 1.89 8.93 -177.08
N GLU A 737 2.83 9.63 -176.45
CA GLU A 737 2.98 11.09 -176.62
C GLU A 737 3.56 11.45 -178.00
N ARG A 738 4.45 10.63 -178.56
CA ARG A 738 4.93 10.81 -179.93
C ARG A 738 3.85 10.51 -180.98
N GLU A 739 3.02 9.49 -180.74
CA GLU A 739 1.89 9.16 -181.61
C GLU A 739 0.83 10.29 -181.60
N GLY A 740 0.53 10.88 -180.43
CA GLY A 740 -0.36 12.05 -180.32
C GLY A 740 0.15 13.29 -181.06
N ASN A 741 1.45 13.59 -180.94
CA ASN A 741 2.07 14.72 -181.64
C ASN A 741 2.02 14.56 -183.18
N LEU A 742 2.24 13.34 -183.69
CA LEU A 742 2.13 13.04 -185.11
C LEU A 742 0.67 13.07 -185.60
N GLN A 743 -0.31 12.72 -184.76
CA GLN A 743 -1.73 12.80 -185.09
C GLN A 743 -2.23 14.25 -185.16
N GLU A 744 -1.77 15.13 -184.26
CA GLU A 744 -2.08 16.56 -184.29
C GLU A 744 -1.43 17.28 -185.47
N GLU A 745 -0.20 16.92 -185.83
CA GLU A 745 0.50 17.46 -187.00
C GLU A 745 -0.19 17.02 -188.31
N ASN A 746 -0.68 15.79 -188.38
CA ASN A 746 -1.47 15.27 -189.52
C ASN A 746 -2.84 15.97 -189.63
N ASN A 747 -3.48 16.30 -188.50
CA ASN A 747 -4.73 17.07 -188.50
C ASN A 747 -4.53 18.55 -188.87
N ARG A 748 -3.38 19.16 -188.52
CA ARG A 748 -2.99 20.50 -188.98
C ARG A 748 -2.71 20.52 -190.48
N LEU A 749 -2.00 19.51 -191.00
CA LEU A 749 -1.74 19.37 -192.44
C LEU A 749 -3.01 19.08 -193.25
N LYS A 750 -3.99 18.34 -192.70
CA LYS A 750 -5.31 18.14 -193.34
C LYS A 750 -6.15 19.43 -193.40
N LYS A 751 -6.08 20.28 -192.37
CA LYS A 751 -6.76 21.60 -192.37
C LYS A 751 -6.11 22.59 -193.36
N VAL A 752 -4.78 22.59 -193.47
CA VAL A 752 -4.06 23.42 -194.46
C VAL A 752 -4.34 22.95 -195.89
N ARG A 753 -4.37 21.63 -196.14
CA ARG A 753 -4.67 21.08 -197.47
C ARG A 753 -6.13 21.29 -197.90
N GLN A 754 -7.09 21.30 -196.97
CA GLN A 754 -8.49 21.67 -197.27
C GLN A 754 -8.67 23.18 -197.52
N GLN A 755 -7.81 24.04 -196.96
CA GLN A 755 -7.80 25.47 -197.28
C GLN A 755 -7.11 25.80 -198.61
N GLU A 756 -6.09 25.05 -199.04
CA GLU A 756 -5.49 25.25 -200.38
C GLU A 756 -6.35 24.72 -201.52
N ILE A 757 -7.15 23.66 -201.31
CA ILE A 757 -8.14 23.20 -202.29
C ILE A 757 -9.30 24.22 -202.44
N LEU A 758 -9.51 25.12 -201.47
CA LEU A 758 -10.53 26.17 -201.54
C LEU A 758 -10.04 27.51 -202.15
N ILE A 759 -8.74 27.71 -202.38
CA ILE A 759 -8.18 29.01 -202.82
C ILE A 759 -7.69 29.04 -204.28
N ARG A 760 -7.58 27.90 -204.98
CA ARG A 760 -7.23 27.88 -206.43
C ARG A 760 -8.19 27.07 -207.30
N THR A 761 -9.46 27.38 -207.12
CA THR A 761 -10.51 27.33 -208.16
C THR A 761 -10.83 28.74 -208.71
N HIS A 762 -9.84 29.63 -208.67
CA HIS A 762 -9.63 30.83 -209.49
C HIS A 762 -8.17 30.80 -209.96
#